data_AF-A0A1F9R3C1-F1
#
_entry.id   AF-A0A1F9R3C1-F1
#
_cell.length_a   1.000
_cell.length_b   1.000
_cell.length_c   1.000
_cell.angle_alpha   90.00
_cell.angle_beta   90.00
_cell.angle_gamma   90.00
#
_symmetry.space_group_name_H-M   'P 1'
#
loop_
_entity.id
_entity.type
_entity.pdbx_description
1 polymer ?
#
loop_
_entity_poly.entity_id
_entity_poly.type
_entity_poly.pdbx_seq_one_letter_code
_entity_poly.pdbx_strand_id
1 'polypeptide(L)'
;MSAELDQPKNVLLPIFLIVAVDILGMTMILPLLPFYAERYGASPQIVGLLTATYALCQLVAGPILGKLSDRYGRRPLLIVSQLGTFAGFLILGWARSLPLIFLSRFIDGITAGNLSLAQAYISDVTEPEHRAKSFGVIGIAFGLGFLIGPAMSGLLSQYDYSYPAWAAAGLSLTSVLGTCFLLPQARPHADEEAGPGGKRLGLLDWDAYAQYSRNKELAPVLVQFFCFCVMFSMFISGFALFAERRFFVDGLPFGPREVGYLYAYSGLLGVVIQGGLLGRMVEAFGESVLARAGFLCAAAGLAALALTGSLPMLIAVFTAVAFGTGVLRPVLTSLVTRSVSRREQGVVLGLTQSLNSTSSILAPLVSGFLIGHARLQTWTMVAATISATGFILGTWNERKKQLNRTGPIRALALVLVLALAAPAGAVRPLTPPAPEFLPDAAWINAKPLPLALLRERKVVVVAFLNLTSLNTLRALPVLKAWFDRYALHQLMVIGVLSADIEIHRSAAWARAQLRRLGVDFPVTLDSDRRLWNAYANEGWPALYLVNRKGLLVYDHLGEGGYAEFEKEMRAALADLVGSNALPAAVDAPEPPSKHCGRASADIPLGTRAKTAPLALDKNFSRRASMIVEAREGESATLGRWNMEPDGLRLTQANRDQQAFVRIVYSGAQALAVLAPPEGKKARFFIKQDDLWLHEGNAGKDVRFDDDGRSYVPVDTLRLYDISRDPAGRPHELYVIPDSKDAGIFGFSFADSCLAADLP
;
A
#
# COMPACT_ATOMS: atom_id res chain seq x y z
N MET A 1 -35.84 13.66 55.69
CA MET A 1 -35.05 12.42 55.49
C MET A 1 -34.64 12.39 54.03
N SER A 2 -33.52 13.05 53.75
CA SER A 2 -32.91 13.22 52.44
C SER A 2 -32.38 11.87 51.96
N ALA A 3 -33.05 11.27 50.98
CA ALA A 3 -32.48 10.14 50.25
C ALA A 3 -31.29 10.67 49.46
N GLU A 4 -30.09 10.32 49.91
CA GLU A 4 -28.86 10.41 49.13
C GLU A 4 -29.13 9.78 47.76
N LEU A 5 -29.13 10.62 46.72
CA LEU A 5 -29.04 10.17 45.35
C LEU A 5 -27.70 9.46 45.21
N ASP A 6 -27.78 8.14 45.16
CA ASP A 6 -26.70 7.20 44.92
C ASP A 6 -26.05 7.54 43.57
N GLN A 7 -25.11 8.50 43.56
CA GLN A 7 -24.31 8.81 42.38
C GLN A 7 -23.60 7.51 41.96
N PRO A 8 -23.80 6.97 40.74
CA PRO A 8 -23.19 5.72 40.37
C PRO A 8 -21.67 5.89 40.30
N LYS A 9 -20.99 5.43 41.35
CA LYS A 9 -19.54 5.30 41.40
C LYS A 9 -19.10 4.44 40.20
N ASN A 10 -18.36 5.08 39.30
CA ASN A 10 -17.60 4.51 38.17
C ASN A 10 -18.31 4.28 36.82
N VAL A 11 -19.17 5.18 36.33
CA VAL A 11 -19.62 5.15 34.90
C VAL A 11 -18.50 5.59 33.93
N LEU A 12 -17.51 6.36 34.42
CA LEU A 12 -16.40 6.88 33.62
C LEU A 12 -15.38 5.81 33.19
N LEU A 13 -15.20 4.76 33.98
CA LEU A 13 -14.25 3.69 33.66
C LEU A 13 -14.76 2.78 32.52
N PRO A 14 -16.02 2.29 32.53
CA PRO A 14 -16.59 1.56 31.39
C PRO A 14 -16.51 2.33 30.09
N ILE A 15 -16.90 3.61 30.08
CA ILE A 15 -16.88 4.41 28.86
C ILE A 15 -15.46 4.71 28.37
N PHE A 16 -14.49 4.88 29.29
CA PHE A 16 -13.08 4.95 28.95
C PHE A 16 -12.59 3.68 28.25
N LEU A 17 -12.87 2.51 28.83
CA LEU A 17 -12.44 1.22 28.27
C LEU A 17 -13.03 1.02 26.88
N ILE A 18 -14.32 1.31 26.70
CA ILE A 18 -15.02 1.27 25.42
C ILE A 18 -14.33 2.17 24.38
N VAL A 19 -14.13 3.45 24.71
CA VAL A 19 -13.52 4.41 23.78
C VAL A 19 -12.06 4.06 23.48
N ALA A 20 -11.30 3.59 24.47
CA ALA A 20 -9.91 3.18 24.30
C ALA A 20 -9.78 1.99 23.35
N VAL A 21 -10.65 0.99 23.50
CA VAL A 21 -10.69 -0.20 22.64
C VAL A 21 -11.08 0.16 21.21
N ASP A 22 -12.08 1.04 21.02
CA ASP A 22 -12.50 1.50 19.69
C ASP A 22 -11.39 2.29 18.98
N ILE A 23 -10.70 3.18 19.70
CA ILE A 23 -9.56 3.93 19.15
C ILE A 23 -8.42 2.97 18.80
N LEU A 24 -8.11 1.99 19.65
CA LEU A 24 -7.08 0.99 19.39
C LEU A 24 -7.38 0.21 18.11
N GLY A 25 -8.63 -0.25 17.93
CA GLY A 25 -9.05 -0.90 16.70
C GLY A 25 -8.86 -0.01 15.46
N MET A 26 -9.27 1.26 15.53
CA MET A 26 -9.08 2.22 14.44
C MET A 26 -7.58 2.44 14.11
N THR A 27 -6.75 2.67 15.12
CA THR A 27 -5.33 2.97 14.94
C THR A 27 -4.50 1.74 14.54
N MET A 28 -5.01 0.53 14.75
CA MET A 28 -4.45 -0.68 14.13
C MET A 28 -4.60 -0.68 12.61
N ILE A 29 -5.72 -0.15 12.09
CA ILE A 29 -6.05 -0.25 10.68
C ILE A 29 -5.46 0.89 9.86
N LEU A 30 -5.36 2.09 10.41
CA LEU A 30 -4.82 3.26 9.71
C LEU A 30 -3.45 3.04 9.02
N PRO A 31 -2.39 2.55 9.70
CA PRO A 31 -1.08 2.38 9.06
C PRO A 31 -1.03 1.21 8.07
N LEU A 32 -1.95 0.25 8.21
CA LEU A 32 -2.00 -0.97 7.40
C LEU A 32 -2.81 -0.80 6.12
N LEU A 33 -3.86 0.02 6.16
CA LEU A 33 -4.85 0.12 5.10
C LEU A 33 -4.25 0.40 3.71
N PRO A 34 -3.23 1.27 3.57
CA PRO A 34 -2.56 1.48 2.29
C PRO A 34 -1.97 0.19 1.71
N PHE A 35 -1.13 -0.51 2.49
CA PHE A 35 -0.50 -1.77 2.09
C PHE A 35 -1.53 -2.87 1.79
N TYR A 36 -2.60 -2.95 2.59
CA TYR A 36 -3.62 -3.96 2.38
C TYR A 36 -4.41 -3.71 1.08
N ALA A 37 -4.66 -2.45 0.74
CA ALA A 37 -5.30 -2.09 -0.52
C ALA A 37 -4.35 -2.29 -1.72
N GLU A 38 -3.06 -1.91 -1.63
CA GLU A 38 -2.09 -2.10 -2.72
C GLU A 38 -1.90 -3.59 -3.07
N ARG A 39 -2.00 -4.50 -2.09
CA ARG A 39 -2.01 -5.96 -2.32
C ARG A 39 -3.08 -6.42 -3.33
N TYR A 40 -4.17 -5.67 -3.48
CA TYR A 40 -5.24 -5.95 -4.44
C TYR A 40 -5.26 -4.97 -5.62
N GLY A 41 -4.14 -4.30 -5.90
CA GLY A 41 -3.97 -3.42 -7.06
C GLY A 41 -4.49 -2.00 -6.86
N ALA A 42 -4.71 -1.55 -5.62
CA ALA A 42 -5.04 -0.14 -5.39
C ALA A 42 -3.84 0.74 -5.76
N SER A 43 -4.06 1.76 -6.59
CA SER A 43 -3.10 2.85 -6.73
C SER A 43 -3.17 3.79 -5.51
N PRO A 44 -2.17 4.66 -5.28
CA PRO A 44 -2.22 5.66 -4.20
C PRO A 44 -3.47 6.55 -4.22
N GLN A 45 -3.99 6.85 -5.41
CA GLN A 45 -5.25 7.59 -5.59
C GLN A 45 -6.45 6.80 -5.03
N ILE A 46 -6.49 5.48 -5.28
CA ILE A 46 -7.52 4.60 -4.75
C ILE A 46 -7.39 4.49 -3.23
N VAL A 47 -6.18 4.42 -2.67
CA VAL A 47 -5.95 4.45 -1.21
C VAL A 47 -6.45 5.77 -0.59
N GLY A 48 -6.17 6.90 -1.25
CA GLY A 48 -6.70 8.21 -0.85
C GLY A 48 -8.23 8.24 -0.86
N LEU A 49 -8.84 7.70 -1.92
CA LEU A 49 -10.30 7.59 -2.05
C LEU A 49 -10.91 6.66 -0.98
N LEU A 50 -10.23 5.57 -0.64
CA LEU A 50 -10.66 4.63 0.37
C LEU A 50 -10.72 5.28 1.77
N THR A 51 -9.70 6.06 2.11
CA THR A 51 -9.65 6.84 3.35
C THR A 51 -10.74 7.92 3.37
N ALA A 52 -10.93 8.62 2.24
CA ALA A 52 -11.96 9.64 2.11
C ALA A 52 -13.39 9.07 2.18
N THR A 53 -13.61 7.83 1.70
CA THR A 53 -14.91 7.16 1.71
C THR A 53 -15.43 6.97 3.15
N TYR A 54 -14.57 6.48 4.06
CA TYR A 54 -14.92 6.36 5.47
C TYR A 54 -15.31 7.73 6.07
N ALA A 55 -14.48 8.76 5.85
CA ALA A 55 -14.72 10.10 6.38
C ALA A 55 -16.00 10.75 5.81
N LEU A 56 -16.28 10.53 4.52
CA LEU A 56 -17.50 11.02 3.86
C LEU A 56 -18.75 10.36 4.44
N CYS A 57 -18.71 9.04 4.62
CA CYS A 57 -19.81 8.31 5.25
C CYS A 57 -20.05 8.79 6.68
N GLN A 58 -18.97 8.99 7.46
CA GLN A 58 -19.04 9.52 8.82
C GLN A 58 -19.65 10.93 8.87
N LEU A 59 -19.27 11.81 7.94
CA LEU A 59 -19.78 13.18 7.87
C LEU A 59 -21.31 13.21 7.66
N VAL A 60 -21.82 12.32 6.79
CA VAL A 60 -23.26 12.21 6.50
C VAL A 60 -24.00 11.53 7.65
N ALA A 61 -23.47 10.41 8.16
CA ALA A 61 -24.14 9.62 9.16
C ALA A 61 -24.08 10.22 10.57
N GLY A 62 -23.02 10.95 10.92
CA GLY A 62 -22.78 11.48 12.27
C GLY A 62 -23.96 12.29 12.84
N PRO A 63 -24.47 13.31 12.14
CA PRO A 63 -25.65 14.08 12.59
C PRO A 63 -26.93 13.24 12.70
N ILE A 64 -27.10 12.24 11.81
CA ILE A 64 -28.25 11.34 11.82
C ILE A 64 -28.20 10.45 13.05
N LEU A 65 -27.07 9.78 13.29
CA LEU A 65 -26.82 8.96 14.47
C LEU A 65 -26.97 9.77 15.77
N GLY A 66 -26.49 11.01 15.78
CA GLY A 66 -26.67 11.95 16.89
C GLY A 66 -28.15 12.18 17.22
N LYS A 67 -28.97 12.58 16.23
CA LYS A 67 -30.42 12.79 16.41
C LYS A 67 -31.16 11.51 16.81
N LEU A 68 -30.81 10.38 16.21
CA LEU A 68 -31.39 9.09 16.57
C LEU A 68 -31.05 8.71 18.01
N SER A 69 -29.84 9.02 18.48
CA SER A 69 -29.43 8.75 19.86
C SER A 69 -30.11 9.68 20.87
N ASP A 70 -30.42 10.92 20.49
CA ASP A 70 -31.24 11.82 21.31
C ASP A 70 -32.66 11.22 21.50
N ARG A 71 -33.22 10.58 20.46
CA ARG A 71 -34.59 10.02 20.45
C ARG A 71 -34.71 8.64 21.11
N TYR A 72 -33.81 7.71 20.76
CA TYR A 72 -33.88 6.30 21.18
C TYR A 72 -32.94 5.98 22.35
N GLY A 73 -32.18 6.97 22.82
CA GLY A 73 -31.19 6.83 23.89
C GLY A 73 -29.77 6.60 23.36
N ARG A 74 -28.79 7.06 24.15
CA ARG A 74 -27.35 7.02 23.80
C ARG A 74 -26.81 5.61 23.69
N ARG A 75 -27.12 4.75 24.68
CA ARG A 75 -26.57 3.39 24.77
C ARG A 75 -26.99 2.48 23.60
N PRO A 76 -28.27 2.38 23.21
CA PRO A 76 -28.67 1.55 22.07
C PRO A 76 -27.98 1.96 20.76
N LEU A 77 -27.88 3.27 20.50
CA LEU A 77 -27.23 3.76 19.29
C LEU A 77 -25.70 3.56 19.32
N LEU A 78 -25.08 3.64 20.51
CA LEU A 78 -23.67 3.30 20.67
C LEU A 78 -23.42 1.82 20.32
N ILE A 79 -24.30 0.91 20.75
CA ILE A 79 -24.21 -0.52 20.39
C ILE A 79 -24.34 -0.72 18.88
N VAL A 80 -25.31 -0.08 18.22
CA VAL A 80 -25.48 -0.14 16.75
C VAL A 80 -24.23 0.34 16.02
N SER A 81 -23.68 1.45 16.49
CA SER A 81 -22.45 2.04 15.96
C SER A 81 -21.26 1.08 16.10
N GLN A 82 -21.09 0.45 17.27
CA GLN A 82 -20.02 -0.51 17.54
C GLN A 82 -20.18 -1.81 16.74
N LEU A 83 -21.42 -2.31 16.58
CA LEU A 83 -21.72 -3.48 15.74
C LEU A 83 -21.39 -3.21 14.27
N GLY A 84 -21.61 -1.99 13.79
CA GLY A 84 -21.20 -1.59 12.44
C GLY A 84 -19.68 -1.57 12.26
N THR A 85 -18.94 -1.03 13.24
CA THR A 85 -17.46 -1.10 13.24
C THR A 85 -16.97 -2.55 13.30
N PHE A 86 -17.59 -3.40 14.14
CA PHE A 86 -17.28 -4.83 14.21
C PHE A 86 -17.50 -5.52 12.85
N ALA A 87 -18.65 -5.31 12.21
CA ALA A 87 -18.94 -5.85 10.89
C ALA A 87 -17.95 -5.32 9.83
N GLY A 88 -17.62 -4.02 9.89
CA GLY A 88 -16.60 -3.41 9.04
C GLY A 88 -15.23 -4.09 9.18
N PHE A 89 -14.75 -4.33 10.39
CA PHE A 89 -13.48 -5.03 10.61
C PHE A 89 -13.52 -6.51 10.22
N LEU A 90 -14.63 -7.21 10.45
CA LEU A 90 -14.82 -8.58 9.96
C LEU A 90 -14.73 -8.65 8.43
N ILE A 91 -15.47 -7.77 7.74
CA ILE A 91 -15.45 -7.70 6.28
C ILE A 91 -14.05 -7.36 5.77
N LEU A 92 -13.35 -6.44 6.45
CA LEU A 92 -11.95 -6.14 6.13
C LEU A 92 -11.05 -7.37 6.32
N GLY A 93 -11.19 -8.13 7.40
CA GLY A 93 -10.41 -9.35 7.65
C GLY A 93 -10.66 -10.46 6.61
N TRP A 94 -11.85 -10.50 6.02
CA TRP A 94 -12.18 -11.38 4.89
C TRP A 94 -11.87 -10.77 3.52
N ALA A 95 -11.39 -9.53 3.45
CA ALA A 95 -11.25 -8.85 2.17
C ALA A 95 -10.23 -9.57 1.28
N ARG A 96 -10.69 -9.99 0.09
CA ARG A 96 -9.88 -10.60 -0.98
C ARG A 96 -9.93 -9.79 -2.29
N SER A 97 -10.50 -8.60 -2.26
CA SER A 97 -10.64 -7.70 -3.41
C SER A 97 -10.89 -6.26 -2.96
N LEU A 98 -10.55 -5.27 -3.80
CA LEU A 98 -10.76 -3.85 -3.50
C LEU A 98 -12.22 -3.49 -3.17
N PRO A 99 -13.25 -3.97 -3.90
CA PRO A 99 -14.64 -3.64 -3.57
C PRO A 99 -15.04 -4.07 -2.17
N LEU A 100 -14.50 -5.19 -1.69
CA LEU A 100 -14.79 -5.68 -0.33
C LEU A 100 -14.12 -4.81 0.74
N ILE A 101 -12.93 -4.28 0.46
CA ILE A 101 -12.28 -3.27 1.31
C ILE A 101 -13.11 -1.98 1.32
N PHE A 102 -13.59 -1.49 0.18
CA PHE A 102 -14.49 -0.34 0.12
C PHE A 102 -15.79 -0.57 0.90
N LEU A 103 -16.40 -1.75 0.76
CA LEU A 103 -17.60 -2.11 1.51
C LEU A 103 -17.34 -2.09 3.03
N SER A 104 -16.17 -2.60 3.46
CA SER A 104 -15.76 -2.55 4.86
C SER A 104 -15.67 -1.11 5.40
N ARG A 105 -15.12 -0.18 4.61
CA ARG A 105 -15.00 1.25 4.96
C ARG A 105 -16.32 1.99 4.92
N PHE A 106 -17.17 1.64 3.96
CA PHE A 106 -18.50 2.18 3.85
C PHE A 106 -19.35 1.82 5.08
N ILE A 107 -19.42 0.53 5.42
CA ILE A 107 -20.19 0.05 6.59
C ILE A 107 -19.69 0.70 7.87
N ASP A 108 -18.38 0.64 8.12
CA ASP A 108 -17.79 1.26 9.32
C ASP A 108 -18.06 2.77 9.36
N GLY A 109 -17.93 3.45 8.22
CA GLY A 109 -18.15 4.89 8.09
C GLY A 109 -19.60 5.33 8.33
N ILE A 110 -20.60 4.64 7.77
CA ILE A 110 -22.02 4.99 8.00
C ILE A 110 -22.47 4.69 9.44
N THR A 111 -21.70 3.87 10.15
CA THR A 111 -21.90 3.58 11.57
C THR A 111 -20.88 4.28 12.46
N ALA A 112 -20.09 5.24 11.97
CA ALA A 112 -18.97 5.84 12.70
C ALA A 112 -19.42 6.89 13.75
N GLY A 113 -20.30 6.49 14.68
CA GLY A 113 -20.83 7.31 15.77
C GLY A 113 -20.17 7.07 17.13
N ASN A 114 -19.27 6.09 17.27
CA ASN A 114 -18.79 5.59 18.57
C ASN A 114 -18.29 6.72 19.48
N LEU A 115 -17.41 7.57 18.96
CA LEU A 115 -16.81 8.66 19.72
C LEU A 115 -17.82 9.78 20.05
N SER A 116 -18.63 10.20 19.09
CA SER A 116 -19.59 11.31 19.29
C SER A 116 -20.72 10.91 20.24
N LEU A 117 -21.19 9.66 20.15
CA LEU A 117 -22.18 9.09 21.06
C LEU A 117 -21.62 8.89 22.46
N ALA A 118 -20.36 8.45 22.59
CA ALA A 118 -19.69 8.35 23.89
C ALA A 118 -19.49 9.73 24.53
N GLN A 119 -19.10 10.75 23.75
CA GLN A 119 -18.99 12.12 24.24
C GLN A 119 -20.34 12.68 24.72
N ALA A 120 -21.41 12.41 23.97
CA ALA A 120 -22.75 12.82 24.37
C ALA A 120 -23.21 12.08 25.64
N TYR A 121 -22.96 10.77 25.73
CA TYR A 121 -23.25 9.98 26.93
C TYR A 121 -22.50 10.53 28.16
N ILE A 122 -21.20 10.85 28.04
CA ILE A 122 -20.41 11.45 29.13
C ILE A 122 -21.03 12.78 29.55
N SER A 123 -21.47 13.61 28.60
CA SER A 123 -22.14 14.88 28.93
C SER A 123 -23.47 14.69 29.67
N ASP A 124 -24.21 13.62 29.35
CA ASP A 124 -25.51 13.30 29.92
C ASP A 124 -25.40 12.73 31.35
N VAL A 125 -24.28 12.10 31.71
CA VAL A 125 -24.07 11.45 33.03
C VAL A 125 -23.10 12.19 33.95
N THR A 126 -22.43 13.24 33.46
CA THR A 126 -21.45 14.01 34.23
C THR A 126 -21.95 15.43 34.48
N GLU A 127 -21.95 15.83 35.75
CA GLU A 127 -22.24 17.21 36.19
C GLU A 127 -21.30 18.23 35.52
N PRO A 128 -21.80 19.44 35.18
CA PRO A 128 -21.05 20.45 34.43
C PRO A 128 -19.64 20.75 34.97
N GLU A 129 -19.47 20.75 36.29
CA GLU A 129 -18.22 21.02 37.01
C GLU A 129 -17.15 19.94 36.75
N HIS A 130 -17.57 18.72 36.48
CA HIS A 130 -16.69 17.55 36.29
C HIS A 130 -16.54 17.13 34.82
N ARG A 131 -17.23 17.80 33.89
CA ARG A 131 -17.18 17.50 32.45
C ARG A 131 -15.77 17.57 31.88
N ALA A 132 -15.00 18.62 32.23
CA ALA A 132 -13.64 18.78 31.72
C ALA A 132 -12.72 17.60 32.08
N LYS A 133 -12.79 17.13 33.33
CA LYS A 133 -12.05 15.95 33.80
C LYS A 133 -12.51 14.68 33.08
N SER A 134 -13.82 14.52 32.87
CA SER A 134 -14.41 13.36 32.20
C SER A 134 -14.08 13.31 30.70
N PHE A 135 -14.06 14.45 30.01
CA PHE A 135 -13.57 14.55 28.63
C PHE A 135 -12.05 14.33 28.53
N GLY A 136 -11.28 14.69 29.57
CA GLY A 136 -9.84 14.42 29.64
C GLY A 136 -9.49 12.93 29.54
N VAL A 137 -10.36 12.06 30.07
CA VAL A 137 -10.21 10.60 30.00
C VAL A 137 -10.25 10.07 28.55
N ILE A 138 -11.03 10.71 27.66
CA ILE A 138 -11.03 10.42 26.22
C ILE A 138 -9.67 10.75 25.60
N GLY A 139 -9.03 11.86 26.01
CA GLY A 139 -7.70 12.23 25.56
C GLY A 139 -6.64 11.17 25.90
N ILE A 140 -6.71 10.61 27.12
CA ILE A 140 -5.85 9.51 27.55
C ILE A 140 -6.07 8.27 26.67
N ALA A 141 -7.33 7.94 26.36
CA ALA A 141 -7.68 6.83 25.48
C ALA A 141 -7.07 7.01 24.06
N PHE A 142 -7.10 8.22 23.52
CA PHE A 142 -6.41 8.53 22.25
C PHE A 142 -4.91 8.29 22.31
N GLY A 143 -4.24 8.76 23.37
CA GLY A 143 -2.81 8.54 23.55
C GLY A 143 -2.43 7.06 23.60
N LEU A 144 -3.16 6.27 24.42
CA LEU A 144 -2.94 4.82 24.52
C LEU A 144 -3.24 4.09 23.22
N GLY A 145 -4.34 4.43 22.54
CA GLY A 145 -4.71 3.81 21.28
C GLY A 145 -3.68 4.06 20.17
N PHE A 146 -3.13 5.28 20.07
CA PHE A 146 -2.06 5.59 19.10
C PHE A 146 -0.69 5.00 19.47
N LEU A 147 -0.44 4.70 20.75
CA LEU A 147 0.74 3.98 21.18
C LEU A 147 0.64 2.47 20.86
N ILE A 148 -0.47 1.84 21.26
CA ILE A 148 -0.63 0.38 21.22
C ILE A 148 -1.09 -0.11 19.85
N GLY A 149 -2.05 0.58 19.22
CA GLY A 149 -2.67 0.11 17.99
C GLY A 149 -1.68 -0.04 16.82
N PRO A 150 -0.92 0.98 16.44
CA PRO A 150 0.07 0.86 15.37
C PRO A 150 1.17 -0.17 15.68
N ALA A 151 1.59 -0.32 16.94
CA ALA A 151 2.54 -1.37 17.34
C ALA A 151 1.95 -2.78 17.11
N MET A 152 0.72 -3.01 17.56
CA MET A 152 0.00 -4.27 17.33
C MET A 152 -0.24 -4.54 15.84
N SER A 153 -0.56 -3.50 15.06
CA SER A 153 -0.68 -3.60 13.60
C SER A 153 0.60 -4.11 12.98
N GLY A 154 1.73 -3.46 13.28
CA GLY A 154 3.04 -3.81 12.73
C GLY A 154 3.56 -5.18 13.18
N LEU A 155 3.14 -5.67 14.34
CA LEU A 155 3.42 -7.04 14.79
C LEU A 155 2.57 -8.07 14.03
N LEU A 156 1.26 -7.85 13.95
CA LEU A 156 0.33 -8.82 13.36
C LEU A 156 0.38 -8.87 11.83
N SER A 157 0.70 -7.75 11.18
CA SER A 157 0.82 -7.64 9.73
C SER A 157 1.94 -8.49 9.12
N GLN A 158 2.88 -8.95 9.95
CA GLN A 158 3.99 -9.82 9.52
C GLN A 158 3.51 -11.21 9.10
N TYR A 159 2.39 -11.67 9.66
CA TYR A 159 1.80 -12.96 9.32
C TYR A 159 0.87 -12.84 8.10
N ASP A 160 -0.08 -11.91 8.16
CA ASP A 160 -0.94 -11.54 7.03
C ASP A 160 -1.60 -10.17 7.30
N TYR A 161 -1.92 -9.42 6.24
CA TYR A 161 -2.56 -8.11 6.35
C TYR A 161 -4.01 -8.18 6.88
N SER A 162 -4.65 -9.36 6.89
CA SER A 162 -5.95 -9.54 7.52
C SER A 162 -5.89 -9.62 9.04
N TYR A 163 -4.77 -10.01 9.65
CA TYR A 163 -4.70 -10.29 11.09
C TYR A 163 -4.94 -9.07 11.99
N PRO A 164 -4.41 -7.86 11.67
CA PRO A 164 -4.81 -6.67 12.41
C PRO A 164 -6.31 -6.37 12.32
N ALA A 165 -6.98 -6.68 11.21
CA ALA A 165 -8.42 -6.54 11.08
C ALA A 165 -9.19 -7.55 11.93
N TRP A 166 -8.74 -8.80 11.99
CA TRP A 166 -9.29 -9.81 12.91
C TRP A 166 -9.14 -9.42 14.37
N ALA A 167 -7.97 -8.91 14.76
CA ALA A 167 -7.72 -8.42 16.10
C ALA A 167 -8.59 -7.18 16.43
N ALA A 168 -8.71 -6.23 15.49
CA ALA A 168 -9.58 -5.07 15.64
C ALA A 168 -11.07 -5.47 15.74
N ALA A 169 -11.51 -6.50 15.02
CA ALA A 169 -12.86 -7.07 15.17
C ALA A 169 -13.05 -7.69 16.56
N GLY A 170 -12.08 -8.46 17.06
CA GLY A 170 -12.13 -9.00 18.43
C GLY A 170 -12.22 -7.91 19.49
N LEU A 171 -11.42 -6.85 19.35
CA LEU A 171 -11.47 -5.67 20.22
C LEU A 171 -12.83 -4.96 20.13
N SER A 172 -13.35 -4.71 18.92
CA SER A 172 -14.67 -4.11 18.74
C SER A 172 -15.78 -4.96 19.37
N LEU A 173 -15.69 -6.30 19.29
CA LEU A 173 -16.63 -7.18 19.99
C LEU A 173 -16.55 -7.01 21.51
N THR A 174 -15.35 -6.90 22.09
CA THR A 174 -15.23 -6.63 23.54
C THR A 174 -15.82 -5.28 23.92
N SER A 175 -15.73 -4.28 23.05
CA SER A 175 -16.36 -2.96 23.22
C SER A 175 -17.89 -3.06 23.21
N VAL A 176 -18.47 -3.82 22.26
CA VAL A 176 -19.92 -4.12 22.21
C VAL A 176 -20.38 -4.81 23.50
N LEU A 177 -19.68 -5.86 23.93
CA LEU A 177 -20.01 -6.59 25.15
C LEU A 177 -19.88 -5.68 26.39
N GLY A 178 -18.84 -4.84 26.43
CA GLY A 178 -18.66 -3.82 27.46
C GLY A 178 -19.84 -2.84 27.54
N THR A 179 -20.31 -2.32 26.41
CA THR A 179 -21.48 -1.45 26.37
C THR A 179 -22.78 -2.18 26.76
N CYS A 180 -22.90 -3.46 26.39
CA CYS A 180 -24.05 -4.28 26.74
C CYS A 180 -24.11 -4.62 28.23
N PHE A 181 -22.99 -4.86 28.91
CA PHE A 181 -23.01 -5.33 30.30
C PHE A 181 -22.59 -4.28 31.33
N LEU A 182 -21.71 -3.35 30.98
CA LEU A 182 -21.11 -2.39 31.93
C LEU A 182 -21.73 -1.00 31.87
N LEU A 183 -22.28 -0.59 30.72
CA LEU A 183 -22.80 0.76 30.54
C LEU A 183 -24.29 0.84 30.95
N PRO A 184 -24.66 1.66 31.95
CA PRO A 184 -26.06 1.84 32.33
C PRO A 184 -26.91 2.48 31.22
N GLN A 185 -28.23 2.34 31.31
CA GLN A 185 -29.12 3.17 30.48
C GLN A 185 -29.18 4.58 31.06
N ALA A 186 -28.52 5.53 30.42
CA ALA A 186 -28.77 6.94 30.65
C ALA A 186 -30.07 7.35 29.94
N ARG A 187 -31.04 7.86 30.69
CA ARG A 187 -32.19 8.55 30.09
C ARG A 187 -31.69 9.89 29.55
N PRO A 188 -32.09 10.30 28.33
CA PRO A 188 -31.79 11.65 27.86
C PRO A 188 -32.30 12.63 28.91
N HIS A 189 -31.42 13.39 29.55
CA HIS A 189 -31.86 14.62 30.19
C HIS A 189 -32.19 15.55 29.03
N ALA A 190 -33.48 15.73 28.78
CA ALA A 190 -33.93 16.89 28.03
C ALA A 190 -33.66 18.09 28.95
N ASP A 191 -32.43 18.61 28.92
CA ASP A 191 -32.17 19.92 29.50
C ASP A 191 -32.99 20.93 28.68
N GLU A 192 -34.20 21.21 29.15
CA GLU A 192 -34.91 22.47 28.86
C GLU A 192 -34.03 23.68 29.25
N GLU A 193 -33.01 23.45 30.09
CA GLU A 193 -31.96 24.40 30.49
C GLU A 193 -30.68 24.34 29.63
N ALA A 194 -30.75 23.85 28.39
CA ALA A 194 -29.76 24.27 27.40
C ALA A 194 -29.91 25.79 27.22
N GLY A 195 -29.16 26.57 28.00
CA GLY A 195 -29.28 28.03 28.06
C GLY A 195 -29.27 28.68 26.66
N PRO A 196 -29.62 29.97 26.54
CA PRO A 196 -30.11 30.61 25.30
C PRO A 196 -29.20 30.57 24.05
N GLY A 197 -28.03 29.96 24.09
CA GLY A 197 -27.15 29.67 22.94
C GLY A 197 -27.35 28.29 22.28
N GLY A 198 -28.29 27.47 22.76
CA GLY A 198 -28.51 26.07 22.38
C GLY A 198 -29.24 25.77 21.07
N LYS A 199 -28.79 26.32 19.93
CA LYS A 199 -29.17 25.76 18.61
C LYS A 199 -28.00 24.96 18.04
N ARG A 200 -28.14 23.63 17.92
CA ARG A 200 -27.25 22.82 17.07
C ARG A 200 -27.46 23.28 15.63
N LEU A 201 -26.47 23.98 15.07
CA LEU A 201 -26.51 24.41 13.66
C LEU A 201 -26.68 23.19 12.76
N GLY A 202 -27.58 23.32 11.78
CA GLY A 202 -27.71 22.34 10.71
C GLY A 202 -26.51 22.41 9.76
N LEU A 203 -26.25 21.31 9.05
CA LEU A 203 -25.21 21.21 8.01
C LEU A 203 -25.31 22.31 6.92
N LEU A 204 -26.48 22.93 6.76
CA LEU A 204 -26.80 23.90 5.72
C LEU A 204 -26.99 25.33 6.24
N ASP A 205 -26.72 25.61 7.52
CA ASP A 205 -26.86 26.95 8.13
C ASP A 205 -25.68 27.86 7.77
N TRP A 206 -25.51 28.12 6.46
CA TRP A 206 -24.39 28.88 5.89
C TRP A 206 -24.24 30.29 6.47
N ASP A 207 -25.34 30.96 6.82
CA ASP A 207 -25.31 32.30 7.39
C ASP A 207 -24.69 32.33 8.80
N ALA A 208 -24.93 31.30 9.61
CA ALA A 208 -24.33 31.19 10.93
C ALA A 208 -22.83 30.88 10.82
N TYR A 209 -22.43 30.01 9.89
CA TYR A 209 -21.01 29.77 9.60
C TYR A 209 -20.30 31.02 9.06
N ALA A 210 -20.97 31.80 8.22
CA ALA A 210 -20.47 33.09 7.72
C ALA A 210 -20.29 34.12 8.86
N GLN A 211 -21.12 34.09 9.91
CA GLN A 211 -20.98 34.96 11.07
C GLN A 211 -19.72 34.63 11.90
N TYR A 212 -19.48 33.36 12.22
CA TYR A 212 -18.30 32.95 13.00
C TYR A 212 -16.99 33.14 12.24
N SER A 213 -16.99 32.92 10.92
CA SER A 213 -15.83 33.19 10.05
C SER A 213 -15.51 34.68 9.89
N ARG A 214 -16.44 35.59 10.22
CA ARG A 214 -16.23 37.04 10.22
C ARG A 214 -15.75 37.58 11.58
N ASN A 215 -15.83 36.79 12.65
CA ASN A 215 -15.34 37.18 13.97
C ASN A 215 -13.81 37.32 13.93
N LYS A 216 -13.31 38.52 14.25
CA LYS A 216 -11.89 38.87 14.10
C LYS A 216 -10.96 38.11 15.05
N GLU A 217 -11.46 37.65 16.19
CA GLU A 217 -10.68 36.91 17.18
C GLU A 217 -10.74 35.41 16.92
N LEU A 218 -11.94 34.90 16.59
CA LEU A 218 -12.17 33.47 16.37
C LEU A 218 -11.69 32.98 15.01
N ALA A 219 -11.89 33.74 13.93
CA ALA A 219 -11.60 33.29 12.57
C ALA A 219 -10.12 32.89 12.36
N PRO A 220 -9.11 33.65 12.85
CA PRO A 220 -7.71 33.23 12.73
C PRO A 220 -7.43 31.88 13.42
N VAL A 221 -8.00 31.67 14.60
CA VAL A 221 -7.82 30.42 15.36
C VAL A 221 -8.53 29.25 14.67
N LEU A 222 -9.71 29.47 14.07
CA LEU A 222 -10.39 28.46 13.26
C LEU A 222 -9.60 28.09 12.01
N VAL A 223 -8.97 29.06 11.34
CA VAL A 223 -8.11 28.78 10.19
C VAL A 223 -6.85 28.03 10.62
N GLN A 224 -6.25 28.38 11.76
CA GLN A 224 -5.15 27.59 12.33
C GLN A 224 -5.58 26.15 12.62
N PHE A 225 -6.76 25.96 13.25
CA PHE A 225 -7.31 24.64 13.51
C PHE A 225 -7.53 23.86 12.22
N PHE A 226 -8.03 24.49 11.16
CA PHE A 226 -8.17 23.88 9.85
C PHE A 226 -6.82 23.50 9.23
N CYS A 227 -5.81 24.40 9.27
CA CYS A 227 -4.45 24.09 8.81
C CYS A 227 -3.87 22.88 9.55
N PHE A 228 -4.04 22.81 10.87
CA PHE A 228 -3.64 21.66 11.66
C PHE A 228 -4.37 20.38 11.20
N CYS A 229 -5.70 20.41 11.04
CA CYS A 229 -6.48 19.24 10.63
C CYS A 229 -6.08 18.73 9.24
N VAL A 230 -5.89 19.63 8.27
CA VAL A 230 -5.47 19.26 6.91
C VAL A 230 -4.05 18.68 6.94
N MET A 231 -3.09 19.35 7.60
CA MET A 231 -1.71 18.86 7.72
C MET A 231 -1.65 17.49 8.41
N PHE A 232 -2.35 17.33 9.53
CA PHE A 232 -2.38 16.08 10.27
C PHE A 232 -3.01 14.95 9.43
N SER A 233 -4.13 15.22 8.77
CA SER A 233 -4.81 14.24 7.91
C SER A 233 -3.94 13.86 6.70
N MET A 234 -3.22 14.82 6.10
CA MET A 234 -2.27 14.55 5.02
C MET A 234 -1.13 13.66 5.50
N PHE A 235 -0.56 13.97 6.68
CA PHE A 235 0.51 13.18 7.27
C PHE A 235 0.07 11.74 7.57
N ILE A 236 -1.07 11.56 8.24
CA ILE A 236 -1.59 10.21 8.57
C ILE A 236 -1.89 9.39 7.31
N SER A 237 -2.54 9.97 6.31
CA SER A 237 -2.95 9.23 5.11
C SER A 237 -1.83 8.97 4.11
N GLY A 238 -0.83 9.87 4.02
CA GLY A 238 0.24 9.77 3.03
C GLY A 238 1.53 9.13 3.54
N PHE A 239 1.81 9.17 4.85
CA PHE A 239 3.13 8.78 5.35
C PHE A 239 3.47 7.31 5.12
N ALA A 240 2.51 6.39 5.25
CA ALA A 240 2.76 4.96 5.00
C ALA A 240 3.29 4.70 3.57
N LEU A 241 2.57 5.25 2.58
CA LEU A 241 2.94 5.16 1.16
C LEU A 241 4.23 5.94 0.84
N PHE A 242 4.46 7.06 1.51
CA PHE A 242 5.71 7.81 1.41
C PHE A 242 6.90 6.99 1.94
N ALA A 243 6.74 6.39 3.11
CA ALA A 243 7.81 5.65 3.78
C ALA A 243 8.19 4.40 3.00
N GLU A 244 7.19 3.63 2.56
CA GLU A 244 7.33 2.48 1.66
C GLU A 244 8.15 2.81 0.41
N ARG A 245 7.87 3.94 -0.24
CA ARG A 245 8.55 4.34 -1.48
C ARG A 245 9.94 4.96 -1.26
N ARG A 246 10.25 5.42 -0.05
CA ARG A 246 11.42 6.27 0.23
C ARG A 246 12.51 5.58 1.04
N PHE A 247 12.14 4.67 1.95
CA PHE A 247 13.04 4.07 2.92
C PHE A 247 13.10 2.56 2.80
N PHE A 248 14.28 2.02 3.09
CA PHE A 248 14.58 0.60 3.07
C PHE A 248 15.26 0.21 4.39
N VAL A 249 14.88 -0.94 4.96
CA VAL A 249 15.54 -1.57 6.12
C VAL A 249 15.94 -2.98 5.71
N ASP A 250 17.20 -3.35 5.95
CA ASP A 250 17.73 -4.68 5.61
C ASP A 250 17.52 -5.07 4.13
N GLY A 251 17.47 -4.08 3.23
CA GLY A 251 17.26 -4.28 1.79
C GLY A 251 15.80 -4.46 1.36
N LEU A 252 14.84 -4.38 2.28
CA LEU A 252 13.40 -4.42 1.99
C LEU A 252 12.78 -3.01 2.11
N PRO A 253 11.78 -2.66 1.29
CA PRO A 253 11.04 -1.42 1.46
C PRO A 253 10.34 -1.41 2.83
N PHE A 254 10.14 -0.21 3.38
CA PHE A 254 9.37 -0.05 4.61
C PHE A 254 7.98 -0.68 4.46
N GLY A 255 7.68 -1.66 5.32
CA GLY A 255 6.38 -2.32 5.35
C GLY A 255 5.47 -1.77 6.45
N PRO A 256 4.31 -2.42 6.66
CA PRO A 256 3.40 -2.05 7.74
C PRO A 256 4.04 -2.19 9.14
N ARG A 257 5.07 -3.03 9.28
CA ARG A 257 5.83 -3.20 10.53
C ARG A 257 6.55 -1.91 10.92
N GLU A 258 7.40 -1.39 10.04
CA GLU A 258 8.23 -0.21 10.30
C GLU A 258 7.34 1.03 10.46
N VAL A 259 6.33 1.17 9.60
CA VAL A 259 5.35 2.26 9.68
C VAL A 259 4.56 2.18 10.99
N GLY A 260 4.11 0.99 11.40
CA GLY A 260 3.42 0.76 12.67
C GLY A 260 4.27 1.17 13.87
N TYR A 261 5.55 0.81 13.89
CA TYR A 261 6.47 1.20 14.97
C TYR A 261 6.74 2.70 15.03
N LEU A 262 6.86 3.38 13.89
CA LEU A 262 7.01 4.84 13.86
C LEU A 262 5.78 5.57 14.40
N TYR A 263 4.57 5.09 14.07
CA TYR A 263 3.36 5.65 14.66
C TYR A 263 3.24 5.36 16.15
N ALA A 264 3.64 4.16 16.60
CA ALA A 264 3.69 3.82 18.02
C ALA A 264 4.67 4.73 18.79
N TYR A 265 5.84 5.00 18.21
CA TYR A 265 6.81 5.96 18.72
C TYR A 265 6.22 7.37 18.84
N SER A 266 5.51 7.84 17.81
CA SER A 266 4.78 9.11 17.86
C SER A 266 3.70 9.13 18.95
N GLY A 267 2.97 8.03 19.12
CA GLY A 267 1.99 7.83 20.19
C GLY A 267 2.62 7.93 21.59
N LEU A 268 3.80 7.33 21.78
CA LEU A 268 4.56 7.42 23.03
C LEU A 268 4.91 8.87 23.37
N LEU A 269 5.44 9.61 22.39
CA LEU A 269 5.74 11.04 22.55
C LEU A 269 4.47 11.83 22.87
N GLY A 270 3.35 11.54 22.19
CA GLY A 270 2.06 12.14 22.46
C GLY A 270 1.60 11.94 23.91
N VAL A 271 1.73 10.72 24.44
CA VAL A 271 1.40 10.41 25.85
C VAL A 271 2.29 11.19 26.81
N VAL A 272 3.59 11.27 26.57
CA VAL A 272 4.53 12.04 27.43
C VAL A 272 4.19 13.54 27.41
N ILE A 273 3.94 14.09 26.22
CA ILE A 273 3.63 15.50 26.04
C ILE A 273 2.28 15.83 26.67
N GLN A 274 1.21 15.13 26.31
CA GLN A 274 -0.15 15.46 26.76
C GLN A 274 -0.42 15.03 28.21
N GLY A 275 0.17 13.91 28.65
CA GLY A 275 -0.07 13.34 29.98
C GLY A 275 0.64 14.05 31.12
N GLY A 276 1.74 14.77 30.86
CA GLY A 276 2.51 15.40 31.95
C GLY A 276 3.22 16.71 31.62
N LEU A 277 3.68 16.93 30.38
CA LEU A 277 4.45 18.13 30.03
C LEU A 277 3.57 19.31 29.64
N LEU A 278 2.44 19.07 28.96
CA LEU A 278 1.64 20.11 28.33
C LEU A 278 1.16 21.16 29.32
N GLY A 279 0.64 20.76 30.49
CA GLY A 279 0.18 21.69 31.52
C GLY A 279 1.30 22.64 31.97
N ARG A 280 2.48 22.09 32.31
CA ARG A 280 3.67 22.87 32.68
C ARG A 280 4.13 23.80 31.57
N MET A 281 4.10 23.34 30.32
CA MET A 281 4.48 24.14 29.16
C MET A 281 3.48 25.29 28.93
N VAL A 282 2.18 25.05 29.13
CA VAL A 282 1.14 26.08 28.99
C VAL A 282 1.28 27.13 30.09
N GLU A 283 1.57 26.72 31.33
CA GLU A 283 1.85 27.64 32.43
C GLU A 283 3.12 28.47 32.20
N ALA A 284 4.18 27.86 31.67
CA ALA A 284 5.47 28.53 31.46
C ALA A 284 5.51 29.46 30.24
N PHE A 285 4.91 29.05 29.11
CA PHE A 285 5.06 29.74 27.81
C PHE A 285 3.75 30.34 27.28
N GLY A 286 2.61 29.89 27.77
CA GLY A 286 1.29 30.27 27.26
C GLY A 286 0.90 29.55 25.96
N GLU A 287 -0.41 29.48 25.72
CA GLU A 287 -1.02 28.75 24.60
C GLU A 287 -0.59 29.28 23.23
N SER A 288 -0.55 30.61 23.04
CA SER A 288 -0.20 31.21 21.75
C SER A 288 1.25 30.94 21.33
N VAL A 289 2.19 30.92 22.29
CA VAL A 289 3.60 30.58 22.02
C VAL A 289 3.71 29.11 21.68
N LEU A 290 3.03 28.23 22.42
CA LEU A 290 3.03 26.79 22.15
C LEU A 290 2.40 26.43 20.82
N ALA A 291 1.31 27.10 20.41
CA ALA A 291 0.71 26.91 19.10
C ALA A 291 1.72 27.23 17.99
N ARG A 292 2.45 28.35 18.12
CA ARG A 292 3.49 28.74 17.16
C ARG A 292 4.65 27.75 17.14
N ALA A 293 5.16 27.37 18.31
CA ALA A 293 6.22 26.37 18.40
C ALA A 293 5.80 25.05 17.74
N GLY A 294 4.56 24.60 18.00
CA GLY A 294 4.01 23.39 17.40
C GLY A 294 3.92 23.45 15.88
N PHE A 295 3.40 24.54 15.31
CA PHE A 295 3.35 24.71 13.84
C PHE A 295 4.73 24.83 13.21
N LEU A 296 5.68 25.50 13.88
CA LEU A 296 7.05 25.64 13.40
C LEU A 296 7.76 24.28 13.39
N CYS A 297 7.66 23.50 14.47
CA CYS A 297 8.22 22.15 14.57
C CYS A 297 7.61 21.22 13.52
N ALA A 298 6.28 21.26 13.33
CA ALA A 298 5.61 20.45 12.32
C ALA A 298 6.01 20.88 10.89
N ALA A 299 6.10 22.18 10.61
CA ALA A 299 6.52 22.69 9.30
C ALA A 299 7.98 22.31 9.00
N ALA A 300 8.88 22.50 9.96
CA ALA A 300 10.30 22.14 9.82
C ALA A 300 10.48 20.63 9.68
N GLY A 301 9.77 19.83 10.48
CA GLY A 301 9.80 18.37 10.39
C GLY A 301 9.31 17.87 9.03
N LEU A 302 8.13 18.32 8.58
CA LEU A 302 7.58 17.94 7.28
C LEU A 302 8.46 18.44 6.12
N ALA A 303 9.06 19.62 6.22
CA ALA A 303 10.01 20.10 5.22
C ALA A 303 11.29 19.25 5.18
N ALA A 304 11.84 18.92 6.34
CA ALA A 304 13.01 18.05 6.46
C ALA A 304 12.72 16.62 5.96
N LEU A 305 11.49 16.15 6.10
CA LEU A 305 11.05 14.84 5.60
C LEU A 305 11.31 14.69 4.09
N ALA A 306 11.17 15.76 3.30
CA ALA A 306 11.45 15.75 1.86
C ALA A 306 12.90 15.39 1.51
N LEU A 307 13.83 15.77 2.39
CA LEU A 307 15.27 15.61 2.20
C LEU A 307 15.82 14.39 2.97
N THR A 308 14.97 13.73 3.76
CA THR A 308 15.39 12.66 4.66
C THR A 308 15.69 11.38 3.87
N GLY A 309 16.88 10.83 4.05
CA GLY A 309 17.30 9.57 3.41
C GLY A 309 17.90 8.53 4.38
N SER A 310 17.99 8.83 5.68
CA SER A 310 18.55 7.93 6.69
C SER A 310 17.59 7.72 7.86
N LEU A 311 17.66 6.54 8.47
CA LEU A 311 16.78 6.16 9.59
C LEU A 311 16.93 7.07 10.84
N PRO A 312 18.15 7.49 11.27
CA PRO A 312 18.27 8.41 12.39
C PRO A 312 17.64 9.78 12.13
N MET A 313 17.80 10.30 10.90
CA MET A 313 17.19 11.56 10.51
C MET A 313 15.67 11.44 10.45
N LEU A 314 15.14 10.29 10.00
CA LEU A 314 13.70 10.01 10.03
C LEU A 314 13.14 10.04 11.45
N ILE A 315 13.82 9.44 12.44
CA ILE A 315 13.40 9.48 13.85
C ILE A 315 13.40 10.93 14.38
N ALA A 316 14.43 11.72 14.08
CA ALA A 316 14.50 13.13 14.48
C ALA A 316 13.34 13.95 13.89
N VAL A 317 13.06 13.74 12.60
CA VAL A 317 11.93 14.38 11.89
C VAL A 317 10.59 13.95 12.49
N PHE A 318 10.40 12.66 12.72
CA PHE A 318 9.18 12.14 13.35
C PHE A 318 8.97 12.72 14.75
N THR A 319 10.04 12.91 15.51
CA THR A 319 10.00 13.54 16.84
C THR A 319 9.51 14.98 16.76
N ALA A 320 10.00 15.76 15.81
CA ALA A 320 9.56 17.15 15.59
C ALA A 320 8.08 17.23 15.17
N VAL A 321 7.64 16.34 14.28
CA VAL A 321 6.24 16.26 13.85
C VAL A 321 5.33 15.78 14.99
N ALA A 322 5.76 14.77 15.76
CA ALA A 322 5.02 14.27 16.93
C ALA A 322 4.89 15.34 18.02
N PHE A 323 5.93 16.12 18.27
CA PHE A 323 5.86 17.27 19.17
C PHE A 323 4.84 18.31 18.68
N GLY A 324 4.93 18.69 17.40
CA GLY A 324 4.01 19.66 16.82
C GLY A 324 2.56 19.21 16.91
N THR A 325 2.27 17.98 16.48
CA THR A 325 0.91 17.42 16.49
C THR A 325 0.38 17.17 17.91
N GLY A 326 1.25 16.75 18.84
CA GLY A 326 0.91 16.51 20.23
C GLY A 326 0.50 17.78 21.00
N VAL A 327 1.12 18.92 20.68
CA VAL A 327 0.82 20.22 21.32
C VAL A 327 -0.34 20.94 20.63
N LEU A 328 -0.38 20.95 19.29
CA LEU A 328 -1.32 21.78 18.52
C LEU A 328 -2.79 21.47 18.81
N ARG A 329 -3.20 20.21 18.84
CA ARG A 329 -4.61 19.83 19.00
C ARG A 329 -5.23 20.37 20.31
N PRO A 330 -4.69 20.11 21.50
CA PRO A 330 -5.26 20.61 22.76
C PRO A 330 -5.14 22.14 22.87
N VAL A 331 -4.02 22.73 22.46
CA VAL A 331 -3.80 24.18 22.54
C VAL A 331 -4.77 24.94 21.63
N LEU A 332 -4.94 24.52 20.37
CA LEU A 332 -5.87 25.17 19.46
C LEU A 332 -7.31 24.99 19.91
N THR A 333 -7.67 23.82 20.45
CA THR A 333 -9.00 23.61 21.02
C THR A 333 -9.27 24.56 22.19
N SER A 334 -8.30 24.74 23.08
CA SER A 334 -8.39 25.71 24.18
C SER A 334 -8.56 27.15 23.67
N LEU A 335 -7.69 27.59 22.76
CA LEU A 335 -7.76 28.93 22.15
C LEU A 335 -9.12 29.19 21.50
N VAL A 336 -9.67 28.21 20.75
CA VAL A 336 -11.01 28.29 20.15
C VAL A 336 -12.08 28.53 21.22
N THR A 337 -12.06 27.74 22.31
CA THR A 337 -13.05 27.86 23.39
C THR A 337 -12.93 29.16 24.19
N ARG A 338 -11.74 29.76 24.25
CA ARG A 338 -11.48 31.05 24.92
C ARG A 338 -11.87 32.26 24.06
N SER A 339 -11.91 32.11 22.74
CA SER A 339 -12.29 33.18 21.80
C SER A 339 -13.80 33.44 21.72
N VAL A 340 -14.62 32.66 22.43
CA VAL A 340 -16.08 32.81 22.44
C VAL A 340 -16.66 32.70 23.83
N SER A 341 -17.89 33.20 23.99
CA SER A 341 -18.61 33.11 25.25
C SER A 341 -18.98 31.65 25.57
N ARG A 342 -19.14 31.31 26.86
CA ARG A 342 -19.55 29.94 27.29
C ARG A 342 -20.83 29.45 26.58
N ARG A 343 -21.72 30.35 26.18
CA ARG A 343 -22.98 30.03 25.49
C ARG A 343 -22.77 29.60 24.04
N GLU A 344 -21.64 29.96 23.42
CA GLU A 344 -21.34 29.69 22.01
C GLU A 344 -20.33 28.55 21.83
N GLN A 345 -19.67 28.09 22.90
CA GLN A 345 -18.64 27.06 22.85
C GLN A 345 -19.12 25.77 22.18
N GLY A 346 -20.35 25.33 22.45
CA GLY A 346 -20.91 24.12 21.83
C GLY A 346 -21.04 24.23 20.30
N VAL A 347 -21.47 25.41 19.81
CA VAL A 347 -21.60 25.68 18.37
C VAL A 347 -20.23 25.70 17.70
N VAL A 348 -19.26 26.36 18.32
CA VAL A 348 -17.91 26.49 17.79
C VAL A 348 -17.15 25.16 17.80
N LEU A 349 -17.34 24.32 18.81
CA LEU A 349 -16.82 22.95 18.83
C LEU A 349 -17.46 22.06 17.75
N GLY A 350 -18.72 22.29 17.40
CA GLY A 350 -19.35 21.67 16.23
C GLY A 350 -18.72 22.12 14.91
N LEU A 351 -18.35 23.40 14.81
CA LEU A 351 -17.64 23.94 13.65
C LEU A 351 -16.25 23.32 13.50
N THR A 352 -15.48 23.17 14.58
CA THR A 352 -14.16 22.51 14.52
C THR A 352 -14.27 21.04 14.10
N GLN A 353 -15.32 20.33 14.52
CA GLN A 353 -15.60 18.96 14.07
C GLN A 353 -15.91 18.90 12.56
N SER A 354 -16.65 19.88 12.05
CA SER A 354 -16.94 19.99 10.61
C SER A 354 -15.67 20.25 9.81
N LEU A 355 -14.80 21.13 10.30
CA LEU A 355 -13.48 21.39 9.70
C LEU A 355 -12.63 20.11 9.66
N ASN A 356 -12.58 19.35 10.77
CA ASN A 356 -11.85 18.09 10.84
C ASN A 356 -12.37 17.05 9.84
N SER A 357 -13.68 16.95 9.68
CA SER A 357 -14.31 16.02 8.74
C SER A 357 -13.98 16.39 7.29
N THR A 358 -14.09 17.67 6.94
CA THR A 358 -13.68 18.17 5.61
C THR A 358 -12.19 17.93 5.34
N SER A 359 -11.32 18.16 6.32
CA SER A 359 -9.90 17.84 6.20
C SER A 359 -9.65 16.35 5.97
N SER A 360 -10.36 15.47 6.68
CA SER A 360 -10.23 14.02 6.56
C SER A 360 -10.74 13.46 5.22
N ILE A 361 -11.55 14.23 4.49
CA ILE A 361 -11.99 13.87 3.13
C ILE A 361 -10.98 14.40 2.09
N LEU A 362 -10.62 15.69 2.16
CA LEU A 362 -9.80 16.34 1.13
C LEU A 362 -8.32 15.92 1.20
N ALA A 363 -7.76 15.81 2.40
CA ALA A 363 -6.33 15.56 2.58
C ALA A 363 -5.85 14.20 2.04
N PRO A 364 -6.57 13.08 2.27
CA PRO A 364 -6.18 11.79 1.67
C PRO A 364 -6.29 11.77 0.15
N LEU A 365 -7.27 12.46 -0.44
CA LEU A 365 -7.40 12.60 -1.90
C LEU A 365 -6.19 13.33 -2.50
N VAL A 366 -5.79 14.46 -1.88
CA VAL A 366 -4.59 15.20 -2.30
C VAL A 366 -3.33 14.37 -2.09
N SER A 367 -3.22 13.66 -0.96
CA SER A 367 -2.05 12.82 -0.66
C SER A 367 -1.92 11.67 -1.66
N GLY A 368 -3.00 10.94 -1.91
CA GLY A 368 -3.04 9.87 -2.91
C GLY A 368 -2.75 10.36 -4.32
N PHE A 369 -3.26 11.53 -4.71
CA PHE A 369 -2.95 12.14 -6.01
C PHE A 369 -1.47 12.49 -6.16
N LEU A 370 -0.88 13.19 -5.19
CA LEU A 370 0.52 13.61 -5.26
C LEU A 370 1.47 12.42 -5.22
N ILE A 371 1.26 11.47 -4.30
CA ILE A 371 2.10 10.27 -4.17
C ILE A 371 1.95 9.35 -5.39
N GLY A 372 0.74 9.22 -5.93
CA GLY A 372 0.47 8.39 -7.11
C GLY A 372 1.10 8.90 -8.41
N HIS A 373 1.46 10.19 -8.47
CA HIS A 373 2.27 10.76 -9.57
C HIS A 373 3.76 10.86 -9.19
N ALA A 374 4.21 10.04 -8.24
CA ALA A 374 5.57 10.01 -7.70
C ALA A 374 6.07 11.33 -7.06
N ARG A 375 5.19 12.31 -6.78
CA ARG A 375 5.56 13.63 -6.23
C ARG A 375 5.67 13.61 -4.70
N LEU A 376 6.53 12.74 -4.17
CA LEU A 376 6.73 12.53 -2.72
C LEU A 376 7.20 13.82 -2.01
N GLN A 377 8.16 14.55 -2.60
CA GLN A 377 8.64 15.81 -2.04
C GLN A 377 7.57 16.89 -2.06
N THR A 378 6.81 17.00 -3.15
CA THR A 378 5.70 17.95 -3.25
C THR A 378 4.65 17.67 -2.17
N TRP A 379 4.31 16.39 -1.91
CA TRP A 379 3.40 16.03 -0.82
C TRP A 379 3.90 16.53 0.54
N THR A 380 5.17 16.27 0.89
CA THR A 380 5.75 16.77 2.15
C THR A 380 5.79 18.30 2.22
N MET A 381 6.10 18.97 1.10
CA MET A 381 6.16 20.44 1.02
C MET A 381 4.78 21.09 1.12
N VAL A 382 3.74 20.49 0.54
CA VAL A 382 2.36 20.94 0.68
C VAL A 382 1.93 20.82 2.15
N ALA A 383 2.22 19.69 2.81
CA ALA A 383 1.92 19.55 4.23
C ALA A 383 2.70 20.56 5.10
N ALA A 384 3.98 20.80 4.78
CA ALA A 384 4.83 21.78 5.47
C ALA A 384 4.32 23.22 5.28
N THR A 385 3.91 23.60 4.07
CA THR A 385 3.38 24.94 3.77
C THR A 385 2.03 25.19 4.43
N ILE A 386 1.17 24.18 4.54
CA ILE A 386 -0.07 24.26 5.32
C ILE A 386 0.26 24.52 6.80
N SER A 387 1.25 23.82 7.36
CA SER A 387 1.71 24.07 8.74
C SER A 387 2.32 25.47 8.92
N ALA A 388 3.15 25.91 7.97
CA ALA A 388 3.76 27.25 7.99
C ALA A 388 2.70 28.36 7.89
N THR A 389 1.61 28.12 7.16
CA THR A 389 0.46 29.04 7.11
C THR A 389 -0.19 29.19 8.49
N GLY A 390 -0.39 28.07 9.20
CA GLY A 390 -0.86 28.07 10.59
C GLY A 390 0.05 28.86 11.54
N PHE A 391 1.37 28.75 11.37
CA PHE A 391 2.37 29.53 12.10
C PHE A 391 2.24 31.04 11.83
N ILE A 392 2.22 31.44 10.54
CA ILE A 392 2.15 32.85 10.13
C ILE A 392 0.87 33.51 10.68
N LEU A 393 -0.28 32.84 10.57
CA LEU A 393 -1.55 33.36 11.08
C LEU A 393 -1.52 33.57 12.60
N GLY A 394 -0.83 32.69 13.34
CA GLY A 394 -0.62 32.83 14.78
C GLY A 394 0.21 34.06 15.15
N THR A 395 1.23 34.39 14.35
CA THR A 395 2.02 35.61 14.56
C THR A 395 1.27 36.89 14.16
N TRP A 396 0.36 36.79 13.17
CA TRP A 396 -0.40 37.93 12.68
C TRP A 396 -1.50 38.38 13.66
N ASN A 397 -2.07 37.46 14.44
CA ASN A 397 -3.10 37.80 15.43
C ASN A 397 -2.56 38.67 16.58
N GLU A 398 -1.29 38.51 16.96
CA GLU A 398 -0.63 39.38 17.96
C GLU A 398 -0.18 40.72 17.36
N ARG A 399 0.31 40.73 16.12
CA ARG A 399 0.69 41.98 15.42
C ARG A 399 -0.50 42.88 15.08
N LYS A 400 -1.73 42.35 15.06
CA LYS A 400 -2.97 43.12 14.82
C LYS A 400 -3.40 44.03 15.98
N LYS A 401 -2.64 44.09 17.08
CA LYS A 401 -2.63 45.28 17.94
C LYS A 401 -2.03 46.52 17.24
N GLN A 402 -1.40 46.39 16.06
CA GLN A 402 -0.72 47.48 15.33
C GLN A 402 -0.74 47.32 13.77
N LEU A 403 -1.85 47.66 13.10
CA LEU A 403 -1.98 47.96 11.63
C LEU A 403 -2.40 46.85 10.62
N ASN A 404 -2.68 47.31 9.39
CA ASN A 404 -3.91 47.18 8.58
C ASN A 404 -4.03 45.96 7.63
N ARG A 405 -5.26 45.81 7.11
CA ARG A 405 -5.85 44.72 6.31
C ARG A 405 -5.30 44.60 4.87
N THR A 406 -4.91 43.37 4.45
CA THR A 406 -4.96 42.78 3.06
C THR A 406 -3.94 41.64 2.83
N GLY A 407 -3.00 41.41 3.76
CA GLY A 407 -1.92 40.41 3.60
C GLY A 407 -2.28 38.91 3.51
N PRO A 408 -3.31 38.35 4.18
CA PRO A 408 -3.42 36.89 4.33
C PRO A 408 -3.84 36.19 3.05
N ILE A 409 -4.66 36.83 2.21
CA ILE A 409 -5.13 36.27 0.93
C ILE A 409 -3.98 36.25 -0.09
N ARG A 410 -3.13 37.28 -0.08
CA ARG A 410 -1.94 37.35 -0.96
C ARG A 410 -0.83 36.40 -0.51
N ALA A 411 -0.62 36.21 0.80
CA ALA A 411 0.33 35.23 1.32
C ALA A 411 -0.12 33.79 1.03
N LEU A 412 -1.42 33.48 1.20
CA LEU A 412 -2.00 32.19 0.85
C LEU A 412 -1.85 31.88 -0.65
N ALA A 413 -2.13 32.87 -1.51
CA ALA A 413 -1.97 32.74 -2.97
C ALA A 413 -0.51 32.59 -3.40
N LEU A 414 0.42 33.35 -2.80
CA LEU A 414 1.85 33.27 -3.11
C LEU A 414 2.45 31.92 -2.67
N VAL A 415 2.02 31.37 -1.54
CA VAL A 415 2.46 30.06 -1.04
C VAL A 415 1.85 28.92 -1.87
N LEU A 416 0.59 29.01 -2.29
CA LEU A 416 -0.01 28.06 -3.24
C LEU A 416 0.69 28.08 -4.60
N VAL A 417 1.05 29.26 -5.10
CA VAL A 417 1.81 29.43 -6.35
C VAL A 417 3.24 28.89 -6.21
N LEU A 418 3.91 29.10 -5.07
CA LEU A 418 5.24 28.53 -4.80
C LEU A 418 5.20 27.00 -4.58
N ALA A 419 4.14 26.45 -4.00
CA ALA A 419 3.94 25.00 -3.85
C ALA A 419 3.61 24.31 -5.19
N LEU A 420 2.93 25.02 -6.11
CA LEU A 420 2.69 24.58 -7.50
C LEU A 420 3.91 24.78 -8.42
N ALA A 421 4.80 25.72 -8.08
CA ALA A 421 6.03 26.01 -8.80
C ALA A 421 7.26 25.23 -8.29
N ALA A 422 7.10 24.43 -7.23
CA ALA A 422 8.13 23.48 -6.82
C ALA A 422 8.38 22.50 -7.99
N PRO A 423 9.65 22.32 -8.42
CA PRO A 423 9.95 21.43 -9.53
C PRO A 423 9.32 20.06 -9.27
N ALA A 424 8.67 19.50 -10.29
CA ALA A 424 8.20 18.13 -10.30
C ALA A 424 9.41 17.17 -10.31
N GLY A 425 10.14 17.16 -9.20
CA GLY A 425 11.15 16.17 -8.90
C GLY A 425 10.51 15.14 -7.98
N ALA A 426 9.89 14.12 -8.57
CA ALA A 426 9.90 12.83 -7.92
C ALA A 426 11.38 12.50 -7.71
N VAL A 427 11.88 12.56 -6.48
CA VAL A 427 13.23 12.09 -6.22
C VAL A 427 13.19 11.09 -5.05
N ARG A 428 12.84 9.82 -5.34
CA ARG A 428 13.85 8.75 -5.15
C ARG A 428 15.11 9.34 -5.75
N PRO A 429 16.31 9.40 -5.15
CA PRO A 429 17.47 9.90 -5.90
C PRO A 429 17.37 9.36 -7.33
N LEU A 430 17.10 10.24 -8.31
CA LEU A 430 16.93 9.90 -9.73
C LEU A 430 18.29 9.99 -10.40
N THR A 431 19.32 10.00 -9.57
CA THR A 431 20.71 10.05 -9.95
C THR A 431 21.61 9.42 -8.88
N PRO A 432 21.23 8.33 -8.17
CA PRO A 432 22.28 7.55 -7.55
C PRO A 432 23.18 7.08 -8.70
N PRO A 433 24.49 7.03 -8.47
CA PRO A 433 25.36 6.34 -9.40
C PRO A 433 24.82 4.92 -9.58
N ALA A 434 24.62 4.51 -10.82
CA ALA A 434 24.24 3.14 -11.14
C ALA A 434 25.28 2.19 -10.52
N PRO A 435 24.85 1.17 -9.75
CA PRO A 435 25.77 0.21 -9.16
C PRO A 435 26.66 -0.42 -10.23
N GLU A 436 27.95 -0.55 -9.93
CA GLU A 436 28.93 -1.08 -10.88
C GLU A 436 28.71 -2.58 -11.14
N PHE A 437 28.94 -3.01 -12.38
CA PHE A 437 28.85 -4.43 -12.73
C PHE A 437 29.95 -5.23 -12.02
N LEU A 438 29.64 -6.45 -11.64
CA LEU A 438 30.56 -7.32 -10.91
C LEU A 438 31.78 -7.68 -11.79
N PRO A 439 33.02 -7.40 -11.33
CA PRO A 439 34.22 -7.71 -12.10
C PRO A 439 34.41 -9.20 -12.38
N ASP A 440 33.90 -10.04 -11.48
CA ASP A 440 33.99 -11.50 -11.48
C ASP A 440 32.78 -12.19 -12.14
N ALA A 441 31.75 -11.43 -12.55
CA ALA A 441 30.58 -12.03 -13.19
C ALA A 441 30.93 -12.60 -14.58
N ALA A 442 30.25 -13.69 -14.95
CA ALA A 442 30.35 -14.25 -16.27
C ALA A 442 29.57 -13.39 -17.28
N TRP A 443 30.21 -13.07 -18.40
CA TRP A 443 29.59 -12.32 -19.50
C TRP A 443 29.34 -13.21 -20.72
N ILE A 444 28.23 -12.97 -21.39
CA ILE A 444 27.80 -13.59 -22.64
C ILE A 444 27.61 -12.48 -23.67
N ASN A 445 28.00 -12.76 -24.92
CA ASN A 445 28.01 -11.82 -26.05
C ASN A 445 28.94 -10.60 -25.88
N ALA A 446 29.68 -10.50 -24.78
CA ALA A 446 30.68 -9.46 -24.57
C ALA A 446 31.79 -9.92 -23.62
N LYS A 447 32.89 -9.17 -23.61
CA LYS A 447 33.85 -9.16 -22.50
C LYS A 447 33.26 -8.34 -21.33
N PRO A 448 33.77 -8.45 -20.10
CA PRO A 448 33.31 -7.63 -18.98
C PRO A 448 33.29 -6.13 -19.35
N LEU A 449 32.12 -5.51 -19.19
CA LEU A 449 31.84 -4.12 -19.55
C LEU A 449 31.49 -3.32 -18.29
N PRO A 450 32.47 -2.83 -17.52
CA PRO A 450 32.19 -1.93 -16.40
C PRO A 450 31.52 -0.64 -16.90
N LEU A 451 30.57 -0.13 -16.13
CA LEU A 451 29.89 1.14 -16.38
C LEU A 451 30.88 2.29 -16.51
N ALA A 452 32.01 2.24 -15.78
CA ALA A 452 33.10 3.20 -15.94
C ALA A 452 33.59 3.39 -17.40
N LEU A 453 33.59 2.32 -18.22
CA LEU A 453 33.97 2.41 -19.64
C LEU A 453 32.86 2.96 -20.54
N LEU A 454 31.61 2.87 -20.08
CA LEU A 454 30.42 3.33 -20.80
C LEU A 454 30.08 4.79 -20.49
N ARG A 455 30.51 5.29 -19.33
CA ARG A 455 30.35 6.69 -18.93
C ARG A 455 30.89 7.62 -20.01
N GLU A 456 30.18 8.73 -20.16
CA GLU A 456 30.34 9.81 -21.15
C GLU A 456 30.12 9.41 -22.61
N ARG A 457 30.11 8.10 -22.92
CA ARG A 457 30.07 7.58 -24.30
C ARG A 457 28.74 6.95 -24.67
N LYS A 458 28.00 6.41 -23.70
CA LYS A 458 26.78 5.64 -23.93
C LYS A 458 25.68 6.01 -22.95
N VAL A 459 24.44 5.84 -23.39
CA VAL A 459 23.27 5.66 -22.53
C VAL A 459 23.05 4.15 -22.39
N VAL A 460 22.80 3.68 -21.17
CA VAL A 460 22.74 2.23 -20.89
C VAL A 460 21.35 1.87 -20.37
N VAL A 461 20.72 0.86 -20.97
CA VAL A 461 19.54 0.20 -20.43
C VAL A 461 20.00 -1.09 -19.76
N VAL A 462 19.84 -1.17 -18.44
CA VAL A 462 20.10 -2.38 -17.67
C VAL A 462 18.78 -3.10 -17.48
N ALA A 463 18.66 -4.30 -18.03
CA ALA A 463 17.44 -5.10 -18.00
C ALA A 463 17.66 -6.36 -17.15
N PHE A 464 16.99 -6.47 -16.00
CA PHE A 464 16.96 -7.70 -15.22
C PHE A 464 15.97 -8.68 -15.84
N LEU A 465 16.45 -9.87 -16.17
CA LEU A 465 15.74 -10.87 -16.97
C LEU A 465 15.76 -12.24 -16.30
N ASN A 466 14.67 -12.99 -16.47
CA ASN A 466 14.57 -14.41 -16.14
C ASN A 466 14.06 -15.17 -17.37
N LEU A 467 14.91 -16.02 -17.99
CA LEU A 467 14.58 -16.68 -19.26
C LEU A 467 13.54 -17.80 -19.14
N THR A 468 13.06 -18.10 -17.92
CA THR A 468 11.94 -19.01 -17.68
C THR A 468 10.66 -18.29 -17.28
N SER A 469 10.70 -16.95 -17.16
CA SER A 469 9.54 -16.13 -16.83
C SER A 469 8.79 -15.68 -18.10
N LEU A 470 7.46 -15.87 -18.09
CA LEU A 470 6.57 -15.42 -19.16
C LEU A 470 6.77 -13.92 -19.49
N ASN A 471 6.73 -13.06 -18.47
CA ASN A 471 6.83 -11.61 -18.62
C ASN A 471 8.16 -11.19 -19.27
N THR A 472 9.26 -11.86 -18.90
CA THR A 472 10.57 -11.59 -19.51
C THR A 472 10.57 -11.94 -20.99
N LEU A 473 10.03 -13.12 -21.35
CA LEU A 473 10.01 -13.57 -22.75
C LEU A 473 9.19 -12.65 -23.65
N ARG A 474 8.16 -11.99 -23.10
CA ARG A 474 7.35 -10.98 -23.82
C ARG A 474 8.02 -9.62 -23.94
N ALA A 475 8.88 -9.24 -22.99
CA ALA A 475 9.67 -8.02 -23.07
C ALA A 475 10.89 -8.13 -24.01
N LEU A 476 11.42 -9.33 -24.23
CA LEU A 476 12.62 -9.54 -25.05
C LEU A 476 12.56 -8.95 -26.47
N PRO A 477 11.46 -9.10 -27.25
CA PRO A 477 11.35 -8.47 -28.57
C PRO A 477 11.56 -6.96 -28.56
N VAL A 478 11.05 -6.26 -27.55
CA VAL A 478 11.21 -4.80 -27.39
C VAL A 478 12.67 -4.46 -27.11
N LEU A 479 13.32 -5.18 -26.18
CA LEU A 479 14.74 -4.96 -25.86
C LEU A 479 15.65 -5.20 -27.07
N LYS A 480 15.36 -6.24 -27.86
CA LYS A 480 16.06 -6.50 -29.13
C LYS A 480 15.85 -5.37 -30.13
N ALA A 481 14.61 -4.94 -30.31
CA ALA A 481 14.29 -3.84 -31.22
C ALA A 481 14.98 -2.52 -30.81
N TRP A 482 15.05 -2.21 -29.51
CA TRP A 482 15.80 -1.05 -29.03
C TRP A 482 17.30 -1.18 -29.28
N PHE A 483 17.88 -2.35 -29.00
CA PHE A 483 19.29 -2.60 -29.27
C PHE A 483 19.61 -2.40 -30.76
N ASP A 484 18.85 -3.04 -31.65
CA ASP A 484 19.06 -2.95 -33.10
C ASP A 484 18.85 -1.53 -33.64
N ARG A 485 17.82 -0.83 -33.14
CA ARG A 485 17.46 0.52 -33.61
C ARG A 485 18.44 1.59 -33.14
N TYR A 486 18.87 1.53 -31.88
CA TYR A 486 19.59 2.62 -31.23
C TYR A 486 21.07 2.36 -30.94
N ALA A 487 21.61 1.16 -31.22
CA ALA A 487 23.04 0.87 -30.98
C ALA A 487 24.01 1.86 -31.65
N LEU A 488 23.72 2.27 -32.91
CA LEU A 488 24.51 3.27 -33.64
C LEU A 488 24.37 4.69 -33.07
N HIS A 489 23.35 4.92 -32.24
CA HIS A 489 23.01 6.20 -31.62
C HIS A 489 23.52 6.27 -30.18
N GLN A 490 24.51 5.44 -29.82
CA GLN A 490 25.13 5.38 -28.50
C GLN A 490 24.27 4.77 -27.39
N LEU A 491 23.20 4.03 -27.73
CA LEU A 491 22.54 3.15 -26.76
C LEU A 491 23.37 1.87 -26.54
N MET A 492 23.38 1.38 -25.32
CA MET A 492 23.80 0.05 -24.96
C MET A 492 22.69 -0.63 -24.15
N VAL A 493 22.25 -1.81 -24.57
CA VAL A 493 21.33 -2.64 -23.78
C VAL A 493 22.14 -3.75 -23.12
N ILE A 494 22.02 -3.92 -21.80
CA ILE A 494 22.72 -4.94 -21.04
C ILE A 494 21.69 -5.76 -20.27
N GLY A 495 21.63 -7.05 -20.56
CA GLY A 495 20.83 -8.00 -19.77
C GLY A 495 21.56 -8.42 -18.50
N VAL A 496 20.83 -8.55 -17.40
CA VAL A 496 21.29 -9.13 -16.14
C VAL A 496 20.43 -10.36 -15.89
N LEU A 497 21.03 -11.56 -16.01
CA LEU A 497 20.36 -12.81 -15.67
C LEU A 497 20.54 -13.09 -14.18
N SER A 498 19.51 -12.79 -13.40
CA SER A 498 19.50 -13.07 -11.96
C SER A 498 18.89 -14.44 -11.70
N ALA A 499 19.61 -15.28 -10.96
CA ALA A 499 19.17 -16.65 -10.71
C ALA A 499 17.99 -16.71 -9.71
N ASP A 500 16.95 -17.45 -10.06
CA ASP A 500 15.85 -17.88 -9.19
C ASP A 500 15.87 -19.40 -8.94
N ILE A 501 16.37 -20.16 -9.91
CA ILE A 501 16.61 -21.60 -9.81
C ILE A 501 18.08 -21.93 -10.09
N GLU A 502 18.57 -23.04 -9.54
CA GLU A 502 20.01 -23.37 -9.52
C GLU A 502 20.65 -23.43 -10.93
N ILE A 503 19.91 -23.92 -11.93
CA ILE A 503 20.38 -24.01 -13.31
C ILE A 503 20.67 -22.63 -13.93
N HIS A 504 20.05 -21.55 -13.46
CA HIS A 504 20.29 -20.20 -13.98
C HIS A 504 21.69 -19.68 -13.65
N ARG A 505 22.38 -20.31 -12.69
CA ARG A 505 23.80 -20.05 -12.41
C ARG A 505 24.73 -20.59 -13.51
N SER A 506 24.24 -21.48 -14.38
CA SER A 506 25.03 -22.09 -15.46
C SER A 506 25.18 -21.16 -16.65
N ALA A 507 26.38 -20.63 -16.86
CA ALA A 507 26.73 -19.84 -18.04
C ALA A 507 26.56 -20.63 -19.36
N ALA A 508 26.74 -21.96 -19.33
CA ALA A 508 26.54 -22.81 -20.50
C ALA A 508 25.07 -22.88 -20.90
N TRP A 509 24.17 -23.07 -19.92
CA TRP A 509 22.73 -23.04 -20.15
C TRP A 509 22.26 -21.67 -20.60
N ALA A 510 22.67 -20.61 -19.91
CA ALA A 510 22.31 -19.23 -20.27
C ALA A 510 22.71 -18.89 -21.70
N ARG A 511 23.93 -19.26 -22.12
CA ARG A 511 24.41 -19.05 -23.50
C ARG A 511 23.60 -19.85 -24.52
N ALA A 512 23.18 -21.06 -24.19
CA ALA A 512 22.32 -21.86 -25.08
C ALA A 512 20.93 -21.20 -25.24
N GLN A 513 20.31 -20.74 -24.15
CA GLN A 513 19.00 -20.09 -24.21
C GLN A 513 19.03 -18.74 -24.90
N LEU A 514 20.02 -17.89 -24.62
CA LEU A 514 20.17 -16.60 -25.29
C LEU A 514 20.34 -16.76 -26.80
N ARG A 515 21.15 -17.75 -27.24
CA ARG A 515 21.28 -18.09 -28.67
C ARG A 515 19.96 -18.56 -29.29
N ARG A 516 19.22 -19.42 -28.59
CA ARG A 516 17.90 -19.88 -29.04
C ARG A 516 16.92 -18.72 -29.24
N LEU A 517 16.94 -17.75 -28.32
CA LEU A 517 16.07 -16.56 -28.34
C LEU A 517 16.57 -15.45 -29.29
N GLY A 518 17.74 -15.64 -29.92
CA GLY A 518 18.38 -14.64 -30.77
C GLY A 518 18.69 -13.35 -30.01
N VAL A 519 19.19 -13.45 -28.79
CA VAL A 519 19.64 -12.30 -27.99
C VAL A 519 21.12 -12.06 -28.26
N ASP A 520 21.41 -10.97 -28.96
CA ASP A 520 22.78 -10.60 -29.38
C ASP A 520 23.41 -9.50 -28.52
N PHE A 521 22.61 -8.77 -27.73
CA PHE A 521 23.13 -7.77 -26.82
C PHE A 521 23.93 -8.39 -25.65
N PRO A 522 24.85 -7.64 -25.02
CA PRO A 522 25.63 -8.12 -23.88
C PRO A 522 24.76 -8.56 -22.70
N VAL A 523 25.08 -9.70 -22.10
CA VAL A 523 24.38 -10.23 -20.92
C VAL A 523 25.37 -10.65 -19.85
N THR A 524 25.16 -10.22 -18.61
CA THR A 524 25.94 -10.64 -17.44
C THR A 524 25.12 -11.56 -16.54
N LEU A 525 25.79 -12.51 -15.88
CA LEU A 525 25.17 -13.41 -14.92
C LEU A 525 25.29 -12.86 -13.50
N ASP A 526 24.16 -12.79 -12.81
CA ASP A 526 24.05 -12.40 -11.40
C ASP A 526 23.60 -13.62 -10.57
N SER A 527 24.47 -14.63 -10.52
CA SER A 527 24.19 -15.94 -9.90
C SER A 527 23.83 -15.85 -8.42
N ASP A 528 24.38 -14.88 -7.70
CA ASP A 528 24.20 -14.71 -6.25
C ASP A 528 23.29 -13.53 -5.89
N ARG A 529 22.58 -12.96 -6.88
CA ARG A 529 21.73 -11.77 -6.69
C ARG A 529 22.47 -10.57 -6.10
N ARG A 530 23.77 -10.45 -6.35
CA ARG A 530 24.59 -9.32 -5.86
C ARG A 530 24.20 -8.03 -6.59
N LEU A 531 24.03 -8.08 -7.92
CA LEU A 531 23.54 -6.92 -8.69
C LEU A 531 22.07 -6.64 -8.42
N TRP A 532 21.26 -7.70 -8.34
CA TRP A 532 19.86 -7.61 -7.94
C TRP A 532 19.68 -6.81 -6.66
N ASN A 533 20.43 -7.15 -5.61
CA ASN A 533 20.39 -6.45 -4.33
C ASN A 533 20.95 -5.02 -4.43
N ALA A 534 22.03 -4.82 -5.20
CA ALA A 534 22.63 -3.49 -5.37
C ALA A 534 21.71 -2.50 -6.08
N TYR A 535 20.91 -2.98 -7.04
CA TYR A 535 19.88 -2.20 -7.73
C TYR A 535 18.55 -2.14 -6.97
N ALA A 536 18.43 -2.83 -5.82
CA ALA A 536 17.18 -3.02 -5.10
C ALA A 536 16.05 -3.51 -6.03
N ASN A 537 16.38 -4.47 -6.90
CA ASN A 537 15.41 -5.01 -7.84
C ASN A 537 14.40 -5.92 -7.11
N GLU A 538 13.13 -5.87 -7.52
CA GLU A 538 12.03 -6.57 -6.84
C GLU A 538 11.31 -7.57 -7.74
N GLY A 539 11.62 -7.61 -9.04
CA GLY A 539 10.92 -8.50 -9.97
C GLY A 539 11.53 -8.58 -11.36
N TRP A 540 10.86 -9.33 -12.22
CA TRP A 540 11.22 -9.52 -13.62
C TRP A 540 10.02 -9.28 -14.55
N PRO A 541 10.24 -8.68 -15.73
CA PRO A 541 11.45 -7.93 -16.08
C PRO A 541 11.54 -6.64 -15.26
N ALA A 542 12.74 -6.08 -15.12
CA ALA A 542 12.92 -4.74 -14.60
C ALA A 542 13.94 -3.98 -15.44
N LEU A 543 13.62 -2.75 -15.80
CA LEU A 543 14.39 -1.92 -16.72
C LEU A 543 14.89 -0.69 -15.99
N TYR A 544 16.17 -0.39 -16.15
CA TYR A 544 16.82 0.76 -15.54
C TYR A 544 17.57 1.55 -16.60
N LEU A 545 17.29 2.84 -16.71
CA LEU A 545 17.93 3.75 -17.64
C LEU A 545 19.06 4.50 -16.94
N VAL A 546 20.27 4.33 -17.46
CA VAL A 546 21.48 5.00 -16.98
C VAL A 546 21.93 6.01 -18.03
N ASN A 547 22.04 7.28 -17.64
CA ASN A 547 22.49 8.33 -18.55
C ASN A 547 24.02 8.30 -18.77
N ARG A 548 24.53 9.16 -19.66
CA ARG A 548 25.97 9.31 -19.92
C ARG A 548 26.81 9.63 -18.69
N LYS A 549 26.25 10.17 -17.60
CA LYS A 549 26.98 10.45 -16.36
C LYS A 549 27.08 9.23 -15.44
N GLY A 550 26.48 8.09 -15.82
CA GLY A 550 26.42 6.89 -15.00
C GLY A 550 25.37 6.97 -13.89
N LEU A 551 24.34 7.81 -14.06
CA LEU A 551 23.29 8.05 -13.08
C LEU A 551 21.99 7.36 -13.52
N LEU A 552 21.29 6.73 -12.58
CA LEU A 552 19.99 6.08 -12.83
C LEU A 552 18.88 7.12 -12.98
N VAL A 553 18.48 7.44 -14.21
CA VAL A 553 17.54 8.53 -14.52
C VAL A 553 16.09 8.10 -14.70
N TYR A 554 15.84 6.82 -14.92
CA TYR A 554 14.49 6.27 -15.05
C TYR A 554 14.50 4.76 -14.73
N ASP A 555 13.40 4.22 -14.22
CA ASP A 555 13.22 2.80 -13.97
C ASP A 555 11.78 2.36 -14.27
N HIS A 556 11.62 1.08 -14.62
CA HIS A 556 10.32 0.45 -14.84
C HIS A 556 10.36 -1.00 -14.37
N LEU A 557 9.42 -1.37 -13.50
CA LEU A 557 9.27 -2.73 -12.99
C LEU A 557 8.05 -3.40 -13.63
N GLY A 558 8.25 -4.59 -14.19
CA GLY A 558 7.21 -5.38 -14.83
C GLY A 558 7.17 -5.22 -16.35
N GLU A 559 6.16 -5.84 -16.96
CA GLU A 559 5.89 -5.76 -18.40
C GLU A 559 5.11 -4.47 -18.74
N GLY A 560 5.43 -3.86 -19.88
CA GLY A 560 4.74 -2.67 -20.41
C GLY A 560 5.48 -1.37 -20.16
N GLY A 561 4.78 -0.24 -20.37
CA GLY A 561 5.37 1.10 -20.19
C GLY A 561 6.54 1.37 -21.14
N TYR A 562 6.63 0.63 -22.24
CA TYR A 562 7.75 0.69 -23.19
C TYR A 562 7.78 2.02 -23.92
N ALA A 563 6.63 2.57 -24.30
CA ALA A 563 6.55 3.87 -24.96
C ALA A 563 7.05 5.01 -24.05
N GLU A 564 6.73 4.94 -22.76
CA GLU A 564 7.19 5.92 -21.78
C GLU A 564 8.68 5.76 -21.49
N PHE A 565 9.15 4.52 -21.29
CA PHE A 565 10.56 4.24 -21.10
C PHE A 565 11.41 4.67 -22.30
N GLU A 566 10.95 4.38 -23.52
CA GLU A 566 11.60 4.78 -24.76
C GLU A 566 11.65 6.30 -24.92
N LYS A 567 10.61 7.02 -24.50
CA LYS A 567 10.61 8.48 -24.50
C LYS A 567 11.73 9.03 -23.61
N GLU A 568 11.88 8.52 -22.38
CA GLU A 568 12.95 8.93 -21.47
C GLU A 568 14.33 8.50 -21.97
N MET A 569 14.44 7.30 -22.53
CA MET A 569 15.66 6.81 -23.19
C MET A 569 16.08 7.71 -24.33
N ARG A 570 15.15 8.12 -25.19
CA ARG A 570 15.41 9.04 -26.31
C ARG A 570 15.79 10.44 -25.84
N ALA A 571 15.20 10.92 -24.74
CA ALA A 571 15.64 12.17 -24.12
C ALA A 571 17.10 12.08 -23.64
N ALA A 572 17.46 11.00 -22.93
CA ALA A 572 18.84 10.75 -22.49
C ALA A 572 19.83 10.60 -23.66
N LEU A 573 19.40 10.00 -24.78
CA LEU A 573 20.20 9.89 -26.00
C LEU A 573 20.35 11.24 -26.72
N ALA A 574 19.29 12.06 -26.76
CA ALA A 574 19.32 13.38 -27.38
C ALA A 574 20.36 14.29 -26.72
N ASP A 575 20.55 14.18 -25.40
CA ASP A 575 21.62 14.89 -24.66
C ASP A 575 23.05 14.49 -25.09
N LEU A 576 23.20 13.35 -25.79
CA LEU A 576 24.49 12.82 -26.22
C LEU A 576 24.74 12.99 -27.72
N VAL A 577 23.73 12.75 -28.57
CA VAL A 577 23.89 12.76 -30.05
C VAL A 577 23.04 13.83 -30.76
N GLY A 578 22.16 14.53 -30.03
CA GLY A 578 21.22 15.52 -30.57
C GLY A 578 19.92 14.91 -31.11
N SER A 579 18.80 15.59 -30.89
CA SER A 579 17.45 15.07 -31.22
C SER A 579 17.26 14.75 -32.71
N ASN A 580 17.90 15.51 -33.61
CA ASN A 580 17.76 15.34 -35.06
C ASN A 580 18.47 14.09 -35.60
N ALA A 581 19.37 13.49 -34.81
CA ALA A 581 20.10 12.29 -35.21
C ALA A 581 19.35 10.99 -34.82
N LEU A 582 18.29 11.05 -34.03
CA LEU A 582 17.60 9.86 -33.52
C LEU A 582 16.61 9.30 -34.54
N PRO A 583 16.53 7.96 -34.70
CA PRO A 583 15.54 7.34 -35.58
C PRO A 583 14.13 7.43 -34.97
N ALA A 584 13.12 7.10 -35.78
CA ALA A 584 11.74 6.94 -35.33
C ALA A 584 11.64 5.95 -34.16
N ALA A 585 10.61 6.13 -33.32
CA ALA A 585 10.36 5.27 -32.18
C ALA A 585 10.14 3.82 -32.65
N VAL A 586 10.51 2.86 -31.82
CA VAL A 586 10.06 1.49 -31.97
C VAL A 586 8.57 1.44 -31.65
N ASP A 587 7.80 0.79 -32.53
CA ASP A 587 6.41 0.46 -32.25
C ASP A 587 6.40 -0.75 -31.32
N ALA A 588 6.62 -0.49 -30.03
CA ALA A 588 6.70 -1.52 -29.01
C ALA A 588 5.28 -1.99 -28.65
N PRO A 589 4.94 -3.28 -28.82
CA PRO A 589 3.64 -3.79 -28.42
C PRO A 589 3.48 -3.66 -26.90
N GLU A 590 2.56 -2.80 -26.48
CA GLU A 590 2.18 -2.65 -25.08
C GLU A 590 1.24 -3.79 -24.67
N PRO A 591 1.39 -4.35 -23.46
CA PRO A 591 0.38 -5.24 -22.93
C PRO A 591 -0.96 -4.48 -22.84
N PRO A 592 -2.07 -5.09 -23.29
CA PRO A 592 -3.38 -4.46 -23.29
C PRO A 592 -3.76 -3.95 -21.89
N SER A 593 -4.20 -2.69 -21.84
CA SER A 593 -4.61 -2.03 -20.59
C SER A 593 -5.91 -2.57 -20.00
N LYS A 594 -6.68 -3.34 -20.78
CA LYS A 594 -7.90 -4.02 -20.35
C LYS A 594 -7.55 -5.44 -19.93
N HIS A 595 -7.96 -5.83 -18.71
CA HIS A 595 -7.96 -7.24 -18.31
C HIS A 595 -9.02 -7.98 -19.13
N CYS A 596 -8.62 -9.03 -19.82
CA CYS A 596 -9.51 -9.82 -20.67
C CYS A 596 -9.71 -11.21 -20.08
N GLY A 597 -10.29 -11.23 -18.88
CA GLY A 597 -10.51 -12.44 -18.11
C GLY A 597 -9.57 -12.53 -16.90
N ARG A 598 -9.42 -13.74 -16.39
CA ARG A 598 -8.63 -14.05 -15.19
C ARG A 598 -7.63 -15.14 -15.54
N ALA A 599 -6.38 -14.94 -15.12
CA ALA A 599 -5.36 -15.98 -15.12
C ALA A 599 -4.96 -16.30 -13.69
N SER A 600 -4.66 -17.56 -13.42
CA SER A 600 -4.07 -17.99 -12.15
C SER A 600 -2.70 -17.36 -11.95
N ALA A 601 -2.31 -17.18 -10.69
CA ALA A 601 -0.95 -16.82 -10.37
C ALA A 601 0.00 -17.98 -10.71
N ASP A 602 1.26 -17.65 -11.00
CA ASP A 602 2.31 -18.65 -11.25
C ASP A 602 2.43 -19.62 -10.07
N ILE A 603 2.56 -20.91 -10.38
CA ILE A 603 2.64 -22.00 -9.41
C ILE A 603 4.08 -22.55 -9.44
N PRO A 604 4.97 -22.12 -8.54
CA PRO A 604 6.29 -22.71 -8.41
C PRO A 604 6.21 -24.09 -7.75
N LEU A 605 7.15 -24.97 -8.09
CA LEU A 605 7.30 -26.28 -7.46
C LEU A 605 8.62 -26.39 -6.68
N GLY A 606 8.76 -27.48 -5.91
CA GLY A 606 9.95 -27.74 -5.10
C GLY A 606 9.83 -27.29 -3.63
N THR A 607 10.88 -27.51 -2.84
CA THR A 607 10.83 -27.26 -1.39
C THR A 607 10.91 -25.79 -1.01
N ARG A 608 11.32 -24.90 -1.93
CA ARG A 608 11.27 -23.44 -1.73
C ARG A 608 9.91 -22.84 -2.05
N ALA A 609 9.00 -23.59 -2.68
CA ALA A 609 7.64 -23.13 -2.92
C ALA A 609 6.87 -23.01 -1.60
N LYS A 610 6.00 -21.99 -1.49
CA LYS A 610 5.18 -21.74 -0.28
C LYS A 610 4.19 -22.89 0.01
N THR A 611 3.83 -23.64 -1.02
CA THR A 611 2.84 -24.71 -0.97
C THR A 611 3.43 -25.94 -1.65
N ALA A 612 3.59 -27.02 -0.87
CA ALA A 612 4.02 -28.30 -1.41
C ALA A 612 2.86 -28.99 -2.14
N PRO A 613 3.12 -29.72 -3.24
CA PRO A 613 2.08 -30.50 -3.92
C PRO A 613 1.51 -31.59 -3.01
N LEU A 614 0.19 -31.80 -3.07
CA LEU A 614 -0.46 -32.90 -2.38
C LEU A 614 -0.04 -34.25 -2.99
N ALA A 615 0.55 -35.15 -2.21
CA ALA A 615 0.89 -36.49 -2.67
C ALA A 615 -0.36 -37.40 -2.66
N LEU A 616 -0.79 -37.85 -3.83
CA LEU A 616 -1.87 -38.80 -4.02
C LEU A 616 -1.31 -40.22 -3.88
N ASP A 617 -1.91 -41.06 -3.02
CA ASP A 617 -1.51 -42.45 -2.84
C ASP A 617 -2.36 -43.41 -3.70
N LYS A 618 -1.97 -44.69 -3.77
CA LYS A 618 -2.72 -45.71 -4.52
C LYS A 618 -4.08 -46.07 -3.88
N ASN A 619 -4.32 -45.66 -2.63
CA ASN A 619 -5.56 -45.91 -1.89
C ASN A 619 -6.54 -44.72 -1.97
N PHE A 620 -6.20 -43.67 -2.72
CA PHE A 620 -7.10 -42.58 -3.06
C PHE A 620 -8.23 -43.12 -3.95
N SER A 621 -9.24 -43.70 -3.31
CA SER A 621 -10.33 -44.41 -3.97
C SER A 621 -11.07 -43.46 -4.92
N ARG A 622 -11.49 -43.96 -6.09
CA ARG A 622 -12.41 -43.30 -7.04
C ARG A 622 -13.75 -42.84 -6.41
N ARG A 623 -14.01 -43.09 -5.12
CA ARG A 623 -15.16 -42.53 -4.38
C ARG A 623 -14.82 -41.20 -3.68
N ALA A 624 -13.55 -40.91 -3.45
CA ALA A 624 -13.08 -39.61 -2.92
C ALA A 624 -12.86 -38.57 -4.04
N SER A 625 -12.90 -38.97 -5.31
CA SER A 625 -12.77 -38.09 -6.47
C SER A 625 -13.94 -37.11 -6.64
N MET A 626 -15.00 -37.22 -5.85
CA MET A 626 -16.16 -36.33 -5.91
C MET A 626 -16.23 -35.28 -4.77
N ILE A 627 -15.30 -35.27 -3.80
CA ILE A 627 -15.34 -34.29 -2.69
C ILE A 627 -13.93 -33.86 -2.24
N VAL A 628 -13.05 -33.54 -3.17
CA VAL A 628 -12.06 -32.49 -2.93
C VAL A 628 -12.30 -31.50 -4.05
N GLU A 629 -13.06 -30.44 -3.79
CA GLU A 629 -13.13 -29.28 -4.69
C GLU A 629 -11.70 -28.75 -4.82
N ALA A 630 -11.00 -29.21 -5.85
CA ALA A 630 -9.62 -28.82 -6.11
C ALA A 630 -9.63 -27.32 -6.39
N ARG A 631 -8.92 -26.55 -5.56
CA ARG A 631 -8.93 -25.10 -5.65
C ARG A 631 -7.89 -24.65 -6.66
N GLU A 632 -8.21 -23.59 -7.38
CA GLU A 632 -7.27 -22.91 -8.27
C GLU A 632 -5.95 -22.63 -7.55
N GLY A 633 -4.82 -23.00 -8.17
CA GLY A 633 -3.48 -22.86 -7.58
C GLY A 633 -3.01 -24.07 -6.75
N GLU A 634 -3.86 -25.07 -6.51
CA GLU A 634 -3.44 -26.32 -5.87
C GLU A 634 -2.73 -27.23 -6.87
N SER A 635 -1.63 -27.85 -6.42
CA SER A 635 -0.90 -28.87 -7.16
C SER A 635 -0.97 -30.20 -6.43
N ALA A 636 -1.03 -31.29 -7.18
CA ALA A 636 -1.01 -32.65 -6.66
C ALA A 636 -0.05 -33.52 -7.47
N THR A 637 0.49 -34.56 -6.87
CA THR A 637 1.42 -35.49 -7.52
C THR A 637 0.93 -36.92 -7.34
N LEU A 638 1.07 -37.74 -8.37
CA LEU A 638 0.98 -39.18 -8.28
C LEU A 638 2.31 -39.79 -8.72
N GLY A 639 2.75 -40.85 -8.04
CA GLY A 639 4.04 -41.49 -8.29
C GLY A 639 5.15 -41.04 -7.33
N ARG A 640 6.39 -41.48 -7.58
CA ARG A 640 7.54 -41.20 -6.71
C ARG A 640 8.38 -40.06 -7.27
N TRP A 641 8.40 -38.93 -6.55
CA TRP A 641 9.08 -37.70 -6.94
C TRP A 641 10.18 -37.34 -5.93
N ASN A 642 11.33 -36.91 -6.44
CA ASN A 642 12.35 -36.24 -5.64
C ASN A 642 12.01 -34.75 -5.62
N MET A 643 11.77 -34.20 -4.43
CA MET A 643 11.54 -32.76 -4.27
C MET A 643 12.88 -32.06 -4.15
N GLU A 644 13.25 -31.32 -5.20
CA GLU A 644 14.41 -30.43 -5.21
C GLU A 644 14.01 -29.06 -4.66
N PRO A 645 14.97 -28.17 -4.32
CA PRO A 645 14.66 -26.81 -3.89
C PRO A 645 13.74 -26.05 -4.86
N ASP A 646 13.96 -26.25 -6.15
CA ASP A 646 13.40 -25.42 -7.22
C ASP A 646 12.37 -26.16 -8.10
N GLY A 647 12.14 -27.45 -7.85
CA GLY A 647 11.26 -28.26 -8.69
C GLY A 647 11.11 -29.70 -8.22
N LEU A 648 10.46 -30.50 -9.05
CA LEU A 648 10.25 -31.93 -8.83
C LEU A 648 10.95 -32.73 -9.92
N ARG A 649 11.63 -33.82 -9.57
CA ARG A 649 12.15 -34.80 -10.53
C ARG A 649 11.55 -36.18 -10.32
N LEU A 650 11.21 -36.83 -11.43
CA LEU A 650 10.64 -38.17 -11.39
C LEU A 650 11.72 -39.21 -11.03
N THR A 651 11.51 -40.03 -10.00
CA THR A 651 12.55 -40.96 -9.50
C THR A 651 12.67 -42.27 -10.28
N GLN A 652 11.69 -42.57 -11.15
CA GLN A 652 11.58 -43.84 -11.87
C GLN A 652 11.12 -43.62 -13.31
N ALA A 653 11.30 -44.60 -14.20
CA ALA A 653 10.70 -44.52 -15.52
C ALA A 653 9.17 -44.65 -15.42
N ASN A 654 8.43 -43.93 -16.25
CA ASN A 654 6.97 -43.85 -16.20
C ASN A 654 6.36 -44.28 -17.54
N ARG A 655 6.71 -45.49 -17.96
CA ARG A 655 6.29 -46.05 -19.27
C ARG A 655 4.79 -46.33 -19.35
N ASP A 656 4.17 -46.58 -18.20
CA ASP A 656 2.74 -46.76 -18.01
C ASP A 656 1.97 -45.45 -17.80
N GLN A 657 2.67 -44.30 -17.77
CA GLN A 657 2.11 -42.95 -17.67
C GLN A 657 1.22 -42.74 -16.43
N GLN A 658 1.50 -43.45 -15.33
CA GLN A 658 0.74 -43.33 -14.08
C GLN A 658 1.24 -42.20 -13.17
N ALA A 659 2.51 -41.81 -13.27
CA ALA A 659 3.06 -40.72 -12.46
C ALA A 659 2.85 -39.36 -13.13
N PHE A 660 2.29 -38.39 -12.41
CA PHE A 660 1.97 -37.07 -12.96
C PHE A 660 2.03 -35.97 -11.91
N VAL A 661 2.12 -34.72 -12.38
CA VAL A 661 1.77 -33.52 -11.62
C VAL A 661 0.45 -33.00 -12.16
N ARG A 662 -0.55 -32.87 -11.29
CA ARG A 662 -1.86 -32.24 -11.58
C ARG A 662 -1.86 -30.83 -11.01
N ILE A 663 -2.40 -29.88 -11.76
CA ILE A 663 -2.72 -28.54 -11.26
C ILE A 663 -4.13 -28.15 -11.66
N VAL A 664 -4.77 -27.28 -10.87
CA VAL A 664 -6.00 -26.60 -11.26
C VAL A 664 -5.69 -25.14 -11.53
N TYR A 665 -6.01 -24.68 -12.73
CA TYR A 665 -5.74 -23.31 -13.16
C TYR A 665 -6.93 -22.70 -13.89
N SER A 666 -6.94 -21.39 -14.02
CA SER A 666 -7.78 -20.63 -14.93
C SER A 666 -6.86 -19.74 -15.76
N GLY A 667 -7.17 -19.56 -17.04
CA GLY A 667 -6.33 -18.75 -17.92
C GLY A 667 -6.44 -19.22 -19.35
N ALA A 668 -6.19 -18.30 -20.28
CA ALA A 668 -6.29 -18.61 -21.69
C ALA A 668 -5.07 -19.32 -22.26
N GLN A 669 -3.96 -19.29 -21.53
CA GLN A 669 -2.74 -20.01 -21.86
C GLN A 669 -2.13 -20.58 -20.58
N ALA A 670 -1.65 -21.82 -20.67
CA ALA A 670 -0.84 -22.45 -19.62
C ALA A 670 0.53 -22.82 -20.17
N LEU A 671 1.56 -22.52 -19.37
CA LEU A 671 2.95 -22.82 -19.67
C LEU A 671 3.59 -23.57 -18.51
N ALA A 672 4.61 -24.37 -18.80
CA ALA A 672 5.37 -25.10 -17.78
C ALA A 672 6.87 -24.99 -17.99
N VAL A 673 7.61 -24.85 -16.90
CA VAL A 673 9.07 -24.96 -16.90
C VAL A 673 9.45 -26.43 -16.77
N LEU A 674 9.87 -27.02 -17.88
CA LEU A 674 10.18 -28.45 -17.99
C LEU A 674 11.66 -28.65 -18.24
N ALA A 675 12.22 -29.74 -17.73
CA ALA A 675 13.62 -30.11 -17.94
C ALA A 675 13.77 -31.59 -18.28
N PRO A 676 14.64 -31.94 -19.23
CA PRO A 676 14.91 -33.34 -19.51
C PRO A 676 15.85 -33.93 -18.45
N PRO A 677 16.02 -35.27 -18.44
CA PRO A 677 17.13 -35.91 -17.78
C PRO A 677 18.46 -35.42 -18.37
N GLU A 678 19.52 -35.38 -17.56
CA GLU A 678 20.81 -34.88 -17.99
C GLU A 678 21.34 -35.64 -19.22
N GLY A 679 21.72 -34.89 -20.26
CA GLY A 679 22.25 -35.42 -21.51
C GLY A 679 21.26 -36.23 -22.38
N LYS A 680 19.96 -36.22 -22.07
CA LYS A 680 18.92 -36.97 -22.81
C LYS A 680 17.76 -36.06 -23.20
N LYS A 681 16.90 -36.54 -24.09
CA LYS A 681 15.58 -35.94 -24.37
C LYS A 681 14.51 -36.71 -23.62
N ALA A 682 13.41 -36.05 -23.30
CA ALA A 682 12.24 -36.68 -22.67
C ALA A 682 10.95 -36.18 -23.31
N ARG A 683 9.87 -36.94 -23.15
CA ARG A 683 8.52 -36.50 -23.51
C ARG A 683 7.69 -36.26 -22.26
N PHE A 684 6.94 -35.18 -22.27
CA PHE A 684 5.97 -34.84 -21.24
C PHE A 684 4.59 -34.89 -21.86
N PHE A 685 3.84 -35.93 -21.55
CA PHE A 685 2.47 -36.09 -22.00
C PHE A 685 1.56 -35.11 -21.24
N ILE A 686 0.65 -34.45 -21.94
CA ILE A 686 -0.20 -33.37 -21.40
C ILE A 686 -1.66 -33.78 -21.54
N LYS A 687 -2.44 -33.70 -20.46
CA LYS A 687 -3.90 -33.81 -20.50
C LYS A 687 -4.54 -32.58 -19.88
N GLN A 688 -5.74 -32.26 -20.34
CA GLN A 688 -6.61 -31.24 -19.79
C GLN A 688 -7.98 -31.85 -19.53
N ASP A 689 -8.48 -31.71 -18.30
CA ASP A 689 -9.74 -32.29 -17.83
C ASP A 689 -9.83 -33.80 -18.13
N ASP A 690 -8.75 -34.54 -17.80
CA ASP A 690 -8.55 -35.98 -18.05
C ASP A 690 -8.53 -36.41 -19.53
N LEU A 691 -8.62 -35.47 -20.47
CA LEU A 691 -8.59 -35.71 -21.91
C LEU A 691 -7.25 -35.30 -22.53
N TRP A 692 -6.84 -36.00 -23.59
CA TRP A 692 -5.73 -35.54 -24.44
C TRP A 692 -6.13 -34.25 -25.14
N LEU A 693 -5.17 -33.34 -25.30
CA LEU A 693 -5.36 -32.12 -26.08
C LEU A 693 -5.61 -32.50 -27.55
N HIS A 694 -6.17 -31.56 -28.29
CA HIS A 694 -6.33 -31.59 -29.74
C HIS A 694 -5.78 -30.27 -30.32
N GLU A 695 -5.68 -30.15 -31.64
CA GLU A 695 -5.05 -28.97 -32.27
C GLU A 695 -5.66 -27.62 -31.82
N GLY A 696 -6.97 -27.56 -31.57
CA GLY A 696 -7.65 -26.33 -31.13
C GLY A 696 -7.38 -25.86 -29.69
N ASN A 697 -6.83 -26.70 -28.81
CA ASN A 697 -6.49 -26.33 -27.42
C ASN A 697 -5.04 -26.64 -27.02
N ALA A 698 -4.23 -27.08 -28.00
CA ALA A 698 -2.83 -27.37 -27.81
C ALA A 698 -1.97 -26.09 -27.85
N GLY A 699 -1.02 -25.96 -26.93
CA GLY A 699 0.02 -24.94 -27.02
C GLY A 699 1.01 -25.21 -28.16
N LYS A 700 1.79 -24.20 -28.56
CA LYS A 700 2.67 -24.30 -29.75
C LYS A 700 3.73 -25.40 -29.65
N ASP A 701 4.13 -25.77 -28.42
CA ASP A 701 5.18 -26.76 -28.16
C ASP A 701 4.62 -28.20 -28.10
N VAL A 702 3.31 -28.37 -28.15
CA VAL A 702 2.65 -29.69 -28.11
C VAL A 702 2.73 -30.38 -29.48
N ARG A 703 2.94 -31.68 -29.46
CA ARG A 703 2.92 -32.61 -30.59
C ARG A 703 2.00 -33.78 -30.26
N PHE A 704 1.58 -34.52 -31.28
CA PHE A 704 0.73 -35.70 -31.12
C PHE A 704 1.49 -36.93 -31.58
N ASP A 705 1.39 -38.02 -30.81
CA ASP A 705 1.94 -39.31 -31.24
C ASP A 705 0.95 -40.07 -32.14
N ASP A 706 1.36 -41.26 -32.61
CA ASP A 706 0.55 -42.09 -33.52
C ASP A 706 -0.79 -42.53 -32.89
N ASP A 707 -0.89 -42.52 -31.56
CA ASP A 707 -2.10 -42.84 -30.81
C ASP A 707 -2.97 -41.60 -30.54
N GLY A 708 -2.59 -40.43 -31.08
CA GLY A 708 -3.27 -39.15 -30.89
C GLY A 708 -3.06 -38.51 -29.50
N ARG A 709 -2.08 -38.97 -28.71
CA ARG A 709 -1.81 -38.42 -27.38
C ARG A 709 -0.95 -37.17 -27.49
N SER A 710 -1.35 -36.11 -26.80
CA SER A 710 -0.60 -34.86 -26.72
C SER A 710 0.62 -34.98 -25.82
N TYR A 711 1.79 -34.58 -26.33
CA TYR A 711 3.04 -34.52 -25.58
C TYR A 711 3.92 -33.34 -26.01
N VAL A 712 4.81 -32.90 -25.12
CA VAL A 712 5.83 -31.90 -25.39
C VAL A 712 7.19 -32.59 -25.47
N PRO A 713 7.94 -32.45 -26.59
CA PRO A 713 9.33 -32.89 -26.65
C PRO A 713 10.21 -31.91 -25.88
N VAL A 714 10.87 -32.40 -24.83
CA VAL A 714 11.73 -31.60 -23.96
C VAL A 714 13.17 -32.03 -24.12
N ASP A 715 14.02 -31.08 -24.49
CA ASP A 715 15.44 -31.24 -24.79
C ASP A 715 16.34 -30.27 -24.03
N THR A 716 15.75 -29.27 -23.36
CA THR A 716 16.46 -28.32 -22.51
C THR A 716 15.52 -27.78 -21.44
N LEU A 717 16.08 -27.20 -20.37
CA LEU A 717 15.28 -26.48 -19.39
C LEU A 717 14.84 -25.13 -19.98
N ARG A 718 13.54 -24.94 -20.19
CA ARG A 718 12.92 -23.67 -20.58
C ARG A 718 11.43 -23.66 -20.24
N LEU A 719 10.79 -22.51 -20.45
CA LEU A 719 9.34 -22.40 -20.47
C LEU A 719 8.79 -22.97 -21.79
N TYR A 720 7.83 -23.90 -21.68
CA TYR A 720 7.12 -24.54 -22.79
C TYR A 720 5.65 -24.13 -22.75
N ASP A 721 5.07 -23.85 -23.91
CA ASP A 721 3.65 -23.49 -24.07
C ASP A 721 2.82 -24.75 -24.34
N ILE A 722 1.96 -25.11 -23.38
CA ILE A 722 1.41 -26.47 -23.27
C ILE A 722 -0.10 -26.58 -23.46
N SER A 723 -0.89 -25.52 -23.21
CA SER A 723 -2.33 -25.54 -23.44
C SER A 723 -2.89 -24.13 -23.72
N ARG A 724 -3.99 -24.06 -24.48
CA ARG A 724 -4.74 -22.84 -24.79
C ARG A 724 -6.26 -23.04 -24.65
N ASP A 725 -6.92 -22.06 -24.04
CA ASP A 725 -8.38 -21.93 -24.02
C ASP A 725 -8.77 -20.45 -24.16
N PRO A 726 -9.18 -19.94 -25.34
CA PRO A 726 -9.49 -18.52 -25.51
C PRO A 726 -10.54 -17.97 -24.53
N ALA A 727 -11.41 -18.84 -23.98
CA ALA A 727 -12.41 -18.48 -22.99
C ALA A 727 -11.85 -18.32 -21.56
N GLY A 728 -10.61 -18.75 -21.30
CA GLY A 728 -9.93 -18.64 -20.02
C GLY A 728 -10.61 -19.39 -18.88
N ARG A 729 -11.24 -20.53 -19.17
CA ARG A 729 -12.02 -21.28 -18.17
C ARG A 729 -11.10 -22.00 -17.18
N PRO A 730 -11.64 -22.39 -16.00
CA PRO A 730 -10.93 -23.27 -15.10
C PRO A 730 -10.76 -24.67 -15.70
N HIS A 731 -9.56 -25.22 -15.59
CA HIS A 731 -9.19 -26.52 -16.11
C HIS A 731 -8.28 -27.28 -15.14
N GLU A 732 -8.34 -28.61 -15.20
CA GLU A 732 -7.35 -29.49 -14.59
C GLU A 732 -6.29 -29.88 -15.61
N LEU A 733 -5.02 -29.54 -15.35
CA LEU A 733 -3.90 -29.90 -16.21
C LEU A 733 -3.08 -31.02 -15.59
N TYR A 734 -2.77 -32.04 -16.39
CA TYR A 734 -1.90 -33.15 -16.00
C TYR A 734 -0.64 -33.13 -16.85
N VAL A 735 0.52 -33.10 -16.20
CA VAL A 735 1.84 -33.16 -16.84
C VAL A 735 2.54 -34.45 -16.44
N ILE A 736 2.86 -35.27 -17.44
CA ILE A 736 3.21 -36.68 -17.28
C ILE A 736 4.56 -36.97 -17.98
N PRO A 737 5.71 -36.89 -17.27
CA PRO A 737 7.00 -37.23 -17.86
C PRO A 737 7.11 -38.74 -18.13
N ASP A 738 7.73 -39.14 -19.24
CA ASP A 738 7.95 -40.56 -19.58
C ASP A 738 9.26 -41.14 -19.01
N SER A 739 10.20 -40.26 -18.64
CA SER A 739 11.59 -40.61 -18.36
C SER A 739 11.99 -40.33 -16.91
N LYS A 740 12.80 -41.23 -16.35
CA LYS A 740 13.44 -41.03 -15.05
C LYS A 740 14.31 -39.76 -15.08
N ASP A 741 14.31 -39.00 -13.99
CA ASP A 741 15.03 -37.76 -13.75
C ASP A 741 14.54 -36.55 -14.58
N ALA A 742 13.46 -36.71 -15.34
CA ALA A 742 12.75 -35.60 -15.97
C ALA A 742 12.12 -34.69 -14.89
N GLY A 743 12.19 -33.38 -15.09
CA GLY A 743 11.86 -32.39 -14.07
C GLY A 743 10.76 -31.39 -14.47
N ILE A 744 9.98 -30.94 -13.48
CA ILE A 744 8.95 -29.90 -13.59
C ILE A 744 9.21 -28.87 -12.49
N PHE A 745 9.38 -27.61 -12.86
CA PHE A 745 9.85 -26.55 -11.95
C PHE A 745 8.75 -25.53 -11.61
N GLY A 746 7.72 -25.44 -12.44
CA GLY A 746 6.57 -24.57 -12.16
C GLY A 746 5.69 -24.34 -13.38
N PHE A 747 4.65 -23.56 -13.17
CA PHE A 747 3.65 -23.20 -14.17
C PHE A 747 3.39 -21.71 -14.20
N SER A 748 3.15 -21.17 -15.39
CA SER A 748 2.76 -19.77 -15.60
C SER A 748 1.50 -19.71 -16.46
N PHE A 749 0.71 -18.66 -16.27
CA PHE A 749 -0.59 -18.52 -16.95
C PHE A 749 -0.77 -17.12 -17.53
N ALA A 750 -1.47 -17.04 -18.66
CA ALA A 750 -1.84 -15.77 -19.29
C ALA A 750 -3.35 -15.67 -19.47
N ASP A 751 -3.90 -14.46 -19.39
CA ASP A 751 -5.31 -14.21 -19.75
C ASP A 751 -5.48 -14.15 -21.28
N SER A 752 -6.72 -13.98 -21.78
CA SER A 752 -6.98 -14.03 -23.22
C SER A 752 -6.32 -12.90 -24.02
N CYS A 753 -5.96 -11.79 -23.38
CA CYS A 753 -5.33 -10.65 -24.01
C CYS A 753 -3.80 -10.70 -23.93
N LEU A 754 -3.27 -11.47 -22.99
CA LEU A 754 -1.84 -11.72 -22.82
C LEU A 754 -1.37 -13.04 -23.45
N ALA A 755 -2.30 -13.93 -23.80
CA ALA A 755 -2.01 -15.18 -24.50
C ALA A 755 -1.35 -14.89 -25.86
N ALA A 756 -0.12 -15.38 -26.03
CA ALA A 756 0.66 -15.13 -27.23
C ALA A 756 1.66 -16.27 -27.50
N ASP A 757 2.08 -16.36 -28.76
CA ASP A 757 3.21 -17.20 -29.13
C ASP A 757 4.48 -16.59 -28.57
N LEU A 758 5.15 -17.32 -27.68
CA LEU A 758 6.46 -16.91 -27.17
C LEU A 758 7.57 -17.17 -28.21
N PRO A 759 8.74 -16.52 -28.09
CA PRO A 759 9.90 -16.81 -28.93
C PRO A 759 10.61 -18.15 -28.64
#